data_AF-A0AAN8LFU7-F1
#
_entry.id   AF-A0AAN8LFU7-F1
#
_cell.length_a   1.000
_cell.length_b   1.000
_cell.length_c   1.000
_cell.angle_alpha   90.00
_cell.angle_beta   90.00
_cell.angle_gamma   90.00
#
_symmetry.space_group_name_H-M   'P 1'
#
loop_
_entity.id
_entity.type
_entity.pdbx_description
1 polymer ?
#
loop_
_entity_poly.entity_id
_entity_poly.type
_entity_poly.pdbx_seq_one_letter_code
_entity_poly.pdbx_strand_id
1 'polypeptide(L)'
;MLLYSSSYQQSPGDVPSKLVSQSSCGGLGNVSGPLGMRYYPACLPYHAMDWSQMFQIFLFSLLCLTGSSKAVGELCKDYGREFERIFSVPGDAAMLTSTLLAPNVFDYLNVPHNISWYNQRTGRKLTRETGRTLVQGKTLWMFNIEMDDAGDYVCVVRTPSQCYKQATLLIVNQTHPEECGRPQNKVEQVLTNTARAVLSCPLSDHIRKVDRYSIQWYKGCERIVKDDPLWDRFTTVSDGQKLSVYPVSPEDHGFYTCTMTFDLEGLSGRISETFEGTVKKEYCLVPKVVEPANEIIKADLGSSFSKMCRVFVLSVGGQCGDVIWSAEDDFIPEDVSKRVFQEPQSEWRGEEKNGVWMARQLNFLVVEEEDFYINYTCHAWSDRGIYSAYFTLHPTDPNYLLPIGVLLTSLVLMFTVSVVIYHRFKIDIVLSFRRMFPFLYTNTESDGKLYDAYVAYPHLFGSGASGEVEMFALHTLPQVLEGRCGYRLFILGRDSLPGEAIVDVVEESMRASRRLLLIYTGSTFCSGGHSDSSSSSGVLEAWQSFERQMAMHRALLEGSLKVVLVELEEISPTQLAFFPESVRHIRERQGAVCWWKSSRTRRTRGLRCGRWGEEGEVKEKRGELASPSLSSPSLSSSSHFWKELRYYMPVRGKRTRCPEKNSLLII
;
A
#
# COMPACT_ATOMS: atom_id res chain seq x y z
N MET A 1 -7.79 -18.97 -30.69
CA MET A 1 -9.08 -18.87 -30.00
C MET A 1 -9.54 -17.44 -30.21
N LEU A 2 -10.28 -17.18 -31.29
CA LEU A 2 -10.74 -15.85 -31.69
C LEU A 2 -12.26 -15.91 -31.75
N LEU A 3 -12.93 -15.05 -30.99
CA LEU A 3 -14.31 -14.66 -31.23
C LEU A 3 -14.29 -13.19 -31.62
N TYR A 4 -14.48 -12.94 -32.91
CA TYR A 4 -14.91 -11.63 -33.42
C TYR A 4 -16.43 -11.55 -33.24
N SER A 5 -16.90 -10.54 -32.51
CA SER A 5 -18.29 -10.08 -32.61
C SER A 5 -18.29 -8.59 -32.94
N SER A 6 -18.82 -8.27 -34.12
CA SER A 6 -19.24 -6.94 -34.53
C SER A 6 -20.75 -6.94 -34.58
N SER A 7 -21.43 -6.10 -33.80
CA SER A 7 -22.78 -5.63 -34.12
C SER A 7 -23.11 -4.32 -33.41
N TYR A 8 -23.38 -3.31 -34.23
CA TYR A 8 -24.22 -2.15 -33.95
C TYR A 8 -25.49 -2.52 -33.16
N GLN A 9 -25.89 -1.74 -32.15
CA GLN A 9 -27.26 -1.21 -32.10
C GLN A 9 -27.52 -0.09 -31.08
N GLN A 10 -28.48 0.72 -31.50
CA GLN A 10 -28.98 2.00 -31.02
C GLN A 10 -29.75 1.91 -29.69
N SER A 11 -29.76 3.05 -29.00
CA SER A 11 -30.45 3.38 -27.75
C SER A 11 -31.97 3.08 -27.73
N PRO A 12 -32.56 2.93 -26.53
CA PRO A 12 -33.82 3.62 -26.24
C PRO A 12 -33.79 4.35 -24.89
N GLY A 13 -34.38 5.54 -24.86
CA GLY A 13 -34.67 6.30 -23.64
C GLY A 13 -36.06 6.00 -23.08
N ASP A 14 -36.13 6.01 -21.74
CA ASP A 14 -37.14 6.60 -20.84
C ASP A 14 -38.65 6.32 -21.06
N VAL A 15 -39.56 6.02 -20.10
CA VAL A 15 -39.71 6.10 -18.61
C VAL A 15 -41.26 5.82 -18.36
N PRO A 16 -41.87 5.59 -17.18
CA PRO A 16 -41.56 4.78 -15.98
C PRO A 16 -42.82 4.09 -15.32
N SER A 17 -42.65 3.66 -14.05
CA SER A 17 -43.60 3.64 -12.91
C SER A 17 -44.16 2.27 -12.46
N LYS A 18 -43.66 1.74 -11.33
CA LYS A 18 -44.13 1.86 -9.91
C LYS A 18 -45.13 0.72 -9.59
N LEU A 19 -45.18 0.06 -8.43
CA LEU A 19 -44.66 0.30 -7.08
C LEU A 19 -44.69 -1.03 -6.29
N VAL A 20 -43.76 -1.16 -5.37
CA VAL A 20 -43.54 -2.25 -4.39
C VAL A 20 -44.49 -2.09 -3.19
N SER A 21 -44.98 -3.20 -2.59
CA SER A 21 -44.70 -3.59 -1.17
C SER A 21 -45.77 -4.50 -0.53
N GLN A 22 -45.32 -5.66 -0.03
CA GLN A 22 -45.48 -6.24 1.34
C GLN A 22 -46.89 -6.26 1.99
N SER A 23 -47.35 -7.25 2.76
CA SER A 23 -46.75 -8.23 3.68
C SER A 23 -47.84 -9.18 4.23
N SER A 24 -47.50 -10.40 4.67
CA SER A 24 -47.66 -10.86 6.07
C SER A 24 -47.91 -12.38 6.22
N CYS A 25 -47.20 -12.98 7.17
CA CYS A 25 -47.22 -14.39 7.60
C CYS A 25 -47.98 -14.61 8.92
N GLY A 26 -48.36 -15.88 9.17
CA GLY A 26 -48.63 -16.50 10.48
C GLY A 26 -50.11 -16.82 10.75
N GLY A 27 -50.55 -18.00 11.23
CA GLY A 27 -49.92 -19.26 11.66
C GLY A 27 -50.89 -20.06 12.57
N LEU A 28 -50.67 -21.39 12.70
CA LEU A 28 -51.21 -22.39 13.67
C LEU A 28 -52.61 -23.00 13.38
N GLY A 29 -52.89 -24.30 13.53
CA GLY A 29 -52.15 -25.40 14.18
C GLY A 29 -52.65 -26.84 13.87
N ASN A 30 -51.96 -27.80 14.51
CA ASN A 30 -51.86 -29.27 14.35
C ASN A 30 -53.13 -30.15 14.42
N VAL A 31 -53.04 -31.42 13.94
CA VAL A 31 -52.96 -32.68 14.75
C VAL A 31 -53.25 -33.98 13.91
N SER A 32 -52.29 -34.94 13.97
CA SER A 32 -52.30 -36.44 13.87
C SER A 32 -53.04 -37.27 12.77
N GLY A 33 -52.34 -38.29 12.22
CA GLY A 33 -52.90 -39.44 11.43
C GLY A 33 -53.52 -40.56 12.30
N PRO A 34 -53.58 -41.87 11.94
CA PRO A 34 -53.22 -42.61 10.69
C PRO A 34 -54.25 -43.70 10.22
N LEU A 35 -53.89 -44.48 9.18
CA LEU A 35 -54.28 -45.89 8.84
C LEU A 35 -55.75 -46.29 8.50
N GLY A 36 -55.92 -47.03 7.39
CA GLY A 36 -57.04 -47.98 7.22
C GLY A 36 -57.46 -48.34 5.79
N MET A 37 -57.05 -49.52 5.30
CA MET A 37 -57.57 -50.17 4.08
C MET A 37 -59.08 -50.46 4.15
N ARG A 38 -59.78 -50.50 3.00
CA ARG A 38 -60.85 -51.49 2.73
C ARG A 38 -61.15 -51.65 1.22
N TYR A 39 -61.31 -52.91 0.83
CA TYR A 39 -61.60 -53.45 -0.51
C TYR A 39 -63.14 -53.62 -0.72
N TYR A 40 -63.64 -53.24 -1.92
CA TYR A 40 -64.75 -53.76 -2.78
C TYR A 40 -66.17 -54.14 -2.21
N PRO A 41 -67.16 -54.49 -3.05
CA PRO A 41 -67.73 -53.81 -4.23
C PRO A 41 -69.29 -53.76 -4.25
N ALA A 42 -69.83 -53.04 -5.24
CA ALA A 42 -71.08 -53.23 -6.00
C ALA A 42 -72.37 -53.78 -5.34
N CYS A 43 -73.48 -53.01 -5.45
CA CYS A 43 -74.70 -53.38 -6.20
C CYS A 43 -75.76 -52.26 -6.16
N LEU A 44 -76.20 -51.84 -7.36
CA LEU A 44 -77.43 -51.08 -7.72
C LEU A 44 -78.71 -51.85 -7.29
N PRO A 45 -79.96 -51.30 -7.27
CA PRO A 45 -80.56 -50.51 -8.37
C PRO A 45 -81.70 -49.47 -8.09
N TYR A 46 -81.87 -48.58 -9.09
CA TYR A 46 -83.10 -48.03 -9.76
C TYR A 46 -84.35 -47.64 -8.94
N HIS A 47 -85.01 -46.49 -9.16
CA HIS A 47 -85.74 -45.99 -10.36
C HIS A 47 -86.12 -44.49 -10.10
N ALA A 48 -86.43 -43.58 -11.02
CA ALA A 48 -86.82 -43.59 -12.43
C ALA A 48 -86.58 -42.20 -13.08
N MET A 49 -86.40 -42.16 -14.41
CA MET A 49 -86.23 -40.98 -15.27
C MET A 49 -87.56 -40.44 -15.81
N ASP A 50 -87.62 -39.12 -16.02
CA ASP A 50 -88.70 -38.38 -16.71
C ASP A 50 -88.34 -38.12 -18.20
N TRP A 51 -89.35 -38.19 -19.07
CA TRP A 51 -89.26 -38.51 -20.51
C TRP A 51 -89.12 -37.30 -21.47
N SER A 52 -88.68 -36.13 -20.98
CA SER A 52 -88.52 -34.92 -21.81
C SER A 52 -87.08 -34.64 -22.29
N GLN A 53 -86.06 -35.21 -21.64
CA GLN A 53 -84.64 -34.98 -21.99
C GLN A 53 -84.10 -35.89 -23.10
N MET A 54 -84.75 -37.03 -23.38
CA MET A 54 -84.29 -37.96 -24.41
C MET A 54 -84.50 -37.46 -25.85
N PHE A 55 -85.42 -36.52 -26.08
CA PHE A 55 -85.73 -36.03 -27.43
C PHE A 55 -84.76 -34.94 -27.91
N GLN A 56 -84.15 -34.17 -26.99
CA GLN A 56 -83.12 -33.17 -27.32
C GLN A 56 -81.75 -33.80 -27.61
N ILE A 57 -81.44 -34.93 -26.96
CA ILE A 57 -80.18 -35.66 -27.18
C ILE A 57 -80.21 -36.40 -28.53
N PHE A 58 -81.38 -36.85 -28.97
CA PHE A 58 -81.54 -37.56 -30.26
C PHE A 58 -81.42 -36.63 -31.49
N LEU A 59 -81.73 -35.33 -31.35
CA LEU A 59 -81.49 -34.35 -32.41
C LEU A 59 -80.02 -33.89 -32.48
N PHE A 60 -79.32 -33.81 -31.35
CA PHE A 60 -77.88 -33.51 -31.33
C PHE A 60 -77.03 -34.68 -31.87
N SER A 61 -77.46 -35.93 -31.67
CA SER A 61 -76.74 -37.10 -32.21
C SER A 61 -76.91 -37.27 -33.72
N LEU A 62 -78.03 -36.83 -34.32
CA LEU A 62 -78.21 -36.86 -35.78
C LEU A 62 -77.43 -35.74 -36.52
N LEU A 63 -77.19 -34.60 -35.88
CA LEU A 63 -76.35 -33.52 -36.44
C LEU A 63 -74.83 -33.85 -36.40
N CYS A 64 -74.41 -34.80 -35.56
CA CYS A 64 -73.03 -35.32 -35.57
C CYS A 64 -72.77 -36.42 -36.61
N LEU A 65 -73.81 -36.96 -37.28
CA LEU A 65 -73.68 -38.08 -38.22
C LEU A 65 -73.69 -37.69 -39.70
N THR A 66 -73.64 -36.39 -40.03
CA THR A 66 -73.40 -35.90 -41.40
C THR A 66 -72.19 -34.96 -41.54
N GLY A 67 -71.31 -34.96 -40.53
CA GLY A 67 -69.95 -34.43 -40.65
C GLY A 67 -69.04 -35.49 -41.26
N SER A 68 -69.07 -35.66 -42.58
CA SER A 68 -67.97 -36.30 -43.29
C SER A 68 -66.73 -35.43 -43.09
N SER A 69 -65.96 -35.69 -42.02
CA SER A 69 -64.56 -35.33 -42.04
C SER A 69 -63.95 -36.20 -43.13
N LYS A 70 -63.84 -35.63 -44.33
CA LYS A 70 -62.71 -35.99 -45.19
C LYS A 70 -61.52 -36.03 -44.25
N ALA A 71 -60.81 -37.15 -44.19
CA ALA A 71 -59.47 -37.19 -43.65
C ALA A 71 -58.71 -36.06 -44.33
N VAL A 72 -58.58 -34.92 -43.64
CA VAL A 72 -57.60 -33.90 -43.96
C VAL A 72 -56.31 -34.65 -43.75
N GLY A 73 -55.68 -35.10 -44.83
CA GLY A 73 -54.33 -35.66 -44.74
C GLY A 73 -53.51 -34.66 -43.95
N GLU A 74 -52.94 -35.11 -42.82
CA GLU A 74 -52.16 -34.24 -41.92
C GLU A 74 -51.15 -33.46 -42.75
N LEU A 75 -51.40 -32.17 -42.98
CA LEU A 75 -50.52 -31.34 -43.79
C LEU A 75 -49.36 -30.90 -42.90
N CYS A 76 -48.30 -31.71 -42.86
CA CYS A 76 -47.07 -31.34 -42.16
C CYS A 76 -46.50 -30.04 -42.75
N LYS A 77 -46.17 -29.09 -41.88
CA LYS A 77 -45.53 -27.82 -42.25
C LYS A 77 -44.18 -28.11 -42.89
N ASP A 78 -44.04 -27.72 -44.16
CA ASP A 78 -42.85 -27.98 -44.96
C ASP A 78 -41.84 -26.83 -44.84
N TYR A 79 -40.65 -27.12 -44.34
CA TYR A 79 -39.51 -26.18 -44.30
C TYR A 79 -38.67 -26.22 -45.59
N GLY A 80 -39.10 -26.99 -46.58
CA GLY A 80 -38.42 -27.13 -47.85
C GLY A 80 -37.13 -27.94 -47.73
N ARG A 81 -36.17 -27.61 -48.59
CA ARG A 81 -34.87 -28.27 -48.65
C ARG A 81 -33.85 -27.52 -47.81
N GLU A 82 -33.10 -28.26 -47.01
CA GLU A 82 -31.96 -27.76 -46.27
C GLU A 82 -30.87 -27.21 -47.20
N PHE A 83 -30.27 -26.09 -46.80
CA PHE A 83 -29.22 -25.43 -47.59
C PHE A 83 -27.91 -26.21 -47.55
N GLU A 84 -27.58 -26.78 -46.39
CA GLU A 84 -26.39 -27.61 -46.21
C GLU A 84 -26.57 -28.95 -46.93
N ARG A 85 -25.60 -29.29 -47.77
CA ARG A 85 -25.60 -30.53 -48.57
C ARG A 85 -24.68 -31.53 -47.93
N ILE A 86 -25.11 -32.78 -47.90
CA ILE A 86 -24.33 -33.86 -47.32
C ILE A 86 -23.66 -34.59 -48.45
N PHE A 87 -22.34 -34.67 -48.38
CA PHE A 87 -21.54 -35.39 -49.36
C PHE A 87 -21.15 -36.76 -48.79
N SER A 88 -21.04 -37.75 -49.65
CA SER A 88 -20.50 -39.07 -49.33
C SER A 88 -19.82 -39.65 -50.57
N VAL A 89 -19.02 -40.69 -50.37
CA VAL A 89 -18.42 -41.49 -51.44
C VAL A 89 -18.90 -42.93 -51.34
N PRO A 90 -18.86 -43.71 -52.45
CA PRO A 90 -19.24 -45.11 -52.41
C PRO A 90 -18.43 -45.92 -51.38
N GLY A 91 -19.10 -46.78 -50.62
CA GLY A 91 -18.50 -47.60 -49.57
C GLY A 91 -18.41 -46.93 -48.19
N ASP A 92 -18.45 -45.60 -48.13
CA ASP A 92 -18.48 -44.86 -46.87
C ASP A 92 -19.90 -44.79 -46.29
N ALA A 93 -20.01 -44.39 -45.02
CA ALA A 93 -21.26 -44.11 -44.35
C ALA A 93 -21.62 -42.61 -44.48
N ALA A 94 -22.91 -42.32 -44.62
CA ALA A 94 -23.43 -40.96 -44.57
C ALA A 94 -24.22 -40.73 -43.29
N MET A 95 -24.00 -39.59 -42.65
CA MET A 95 -24.76 -39.14 -41.48
C MET A 95 -25.59 -37.91 -41.84
N LEU A 96 -26.90 -38.08 -41.93
CA LEU A 96 -27.86 -37.00 -42.11
C LEU A 96 -28.38 -36.55 -40.75
N THR A 97 -28.34 -35.24 -40.48
CA THR A 97 -28.78 -34.67 -39.20
C THR A 97 -29.96 -33.75 -39.45
N SER A 98 -31.06 -33.96 -38.72
CA SER A 98 -32.22 -33.08 -38.80
C SER A 98 -31.98 -31.74 -38.11
N THR A 99 -32.26 -30.63 -38.79
CA THR A 99 -32.29 -29.27 -38.22
C THR A 99 -33.65 -28.88 -37.67
N LEU A 100 -34.68 -29.73 -37.80
CA LEU A 100 -36.01 -29.49 -37.24
C LEU A 100 -36.06 -29.57 -35.71
N LEU A 101 -35.09 -30.22 -35.06
CA LEU A 101 -34.93 -30.24 -33.60
C LEU A 101 -34.01 -29.09 -33.14
N ALA A 102 -34.41 -27.87 -33.47
CA ALA A 102 -33.75 -26.65 -33.05
C ALA A 102 -34.73 -25.78 -32.25
N PRO A 103 -34.27 -25.04 -31.22
CA PRO A 103 -35.15 -24.25 -30.33
C PRO A 103 -36.02 -23.22 -31.06
N ASN A 104 -35.59 -22.78 -32.24
CA ASN A 104 -36.30 -21.84 -33.11
C ASN A 104 -37.47 -22.47 -33.89
N VAL A 105 -37.56 -23.80 -33.98
CA VAL A 105 -38.68 -24.50 -34.64
C VAL A 105 -39.78 -24.81 -33.62
N PHE A 106 -39.42 -25.44 -32.50
CA PHE A 106 -40.28 -25.66 -31.33
C PHE A 106 -39.42 -25.99 -30.11
N ASP A 107 -40.02 -25.95 -28.91
CA ASP A 107 -39.36 -26.39 -27.69
C ASP A 107 -39.24 -27.93 -27.63
N TYR A 108 -38.22 -28.46 -28.31
CA TYR A 108 -37.99 -29.90 -28.42
C TYR A 108 -37.53 -30.56 -27.11
N LEU A 109 -37.09 -29.78 -26.13
CA LEU A 109 -36.65 -30.28 -24.83
C LEU A 109 -37.84 -30.61 -23.93
N ASN A 110 -38.90 -29.79 -23.99
CA ASN A 110 -40.07 -29.94 -23.14
C ASN A 110 -41.26 -30.64 -23.84
N VAL A 111 -41.28 -30.67 -25.17
CA VAL A 111 -42.37 -31.28 -25.94
C VAL A 111 -41.96 -32.69 -26.41
N PRO A 112 -42.72 -33.74 -26.02
CA PRO A 112 -42.47 -35.09 -26.53
C PRO A 112 -42.67 -35.11 -28.04
N HIS A 113 -41.76 -35.75 -28.76
CA HIS A 113 -41.81 -35.78 -30.22
C HIS A 113 -41.33 -37.12 -30.78
N ASN A 114 -41.79 -37.46 -31.97
CA ASN A 114 -41.35 -38.61 -32.73
C ASN A 114 -40.75 -38.15 -34.05
N ILE A 115 -39.59 -38.71 -34.39
CA ILE A 115 -38.86 -38.39 -35.60
C ILE A 115 -38.83 -39.61 -36.52
N SER A 116 -39.06 -39.35 -37.81
CA SER A 116 -39.13 -40.38 -38.83
C SER A 116 -38.45 -39.88 -40.10
N TRP A 117 -37.71 -40.76 -40.76
CA TRP A 117 -37.02 -40.47 -42.01
C TRP A 117 -37.68 -41.21 -43.16
N TYR A 118 -37.71 -40.59 -44.33
CA TYR A 118 -38.30 -41.14 -45.54
C TYR A 118 -37.37 -40.89 -46.73
N ASN A 119 -37.26 -41.87 -47.62
CA ASN A 119 -36.62 -41.65 -48.91
C ASN A 119 -37.65 -40.99 -49.85
N GLN A 120 -37.34 -39.79 -50.37
CA GLN A 120 -38.28 -39.01 -51.18
C GLN A 120 -38.65 -39.71 -52.49
N ARG A 121 -37.71 -40.45 -53.09
CA ARG A 121 -37.90 -41.14 -54.38
C ARG A 121 -38.82 -42.35 -54.24
N THR A 122 -38.63 -43.16 -53.19
CA THR A 122 -39.38 -44.40 -52.99
C THR A 122 -40.61 -44.24 -52.10
N GLY A 123 -40.72 -43.13 -51.37
CA GLY A 123 -41.75 -42.89 -50.37
C GLY A 123 -41.67 -43.82 -49.15
N ARG A 124 -40.64 -44.66 -49.06
CA ARG A 124 -40.48 -45.64 -47.99
C ARG A 124 -39.96 -44.97 -46.73
N LYS A 125 -40.59 -45.28 -45.60
CA LYS A 125 -40.09 -44.92 -44.27
C LYS A 125 -38.80 -45.71 -44.02
N LEU A 126 -37.74 -44.99 -43.72
CA LEU A 126 -36.47 -45.57 -43.29
C LEU A 126 -36.61 -45.91 -41.81
N THR A 127 -36.56 -47.20 -41.52
CA THR A 127 -36.50 -47.74 -40.17
C THR A 127 -35.15 -48.40 -39.96
N ARG A 128 -34.91 -49.01 -38.79
CA ARG A 128 -33.74 -49.87 -38.59
C ARG A 128 -33.84 -51.08 -39.53
N GLU A 129 -33.31 -50.96 -40.73
CA GLU A 129 -33.15 -52.09 -41.64
C GLU A 129 -31.87 -52.84 -41.26
N THR A 130 -31.92 -54.17 -41.30
CA THR A 130 -30.77 -55.00 -40.92
C THR A 130 -29.54 -54.64 -41.75
N GLY A 131 -28.56 -53.98 -41.12
CA GLY A 131 -27.21 -53.82 -41.64
C GLY A 131 -26.89 -52.53 -42.41
N ARG A 132 -27.89 -51.80 -42.95
CA ARG A 132 -27.64 -50.67 -43.88
C ARG A 132 -28.10 -49.30 -43.39
N THR A 133 -29.16 -49.22 -42.58
CA THR A 133 -29.68 -47.92 -42.10
C THR A 133 -29.98 -47.94 -40.61
N LEU A 134 -29.61 -46.86 -39.93
CA LEU A 134 -29.83 -46.68 -38.50
C LEU A 134 -30.36 -45.27 -38.22
N VAL A 135 -31.56 -45.19 -37.67
CA VAL A 135 -32.13 -43.93 -37.17
C VAL A 135 -31.86 -43.86 -35.68
N GLN A 136 -31.10 -42.86 -35.25
CA GLN A 136 -30.74 -42.62 -33.86
C GLN A 136 -31.00 -41.16 -33.49
N GLY A 137 -31.99 -40.92 -32.64
CA GLY A 137 -32.42 -39.57 -32.28
C GLY A 137 -32.70 -38.73 -33.53
N LYS A 138 -31.99 -37.61 -33.68
CA LYS A 138 -32.11 -36.70 -34.83
C LYS A 138 -31.28 -37.06 -36.06
N THR A 139 -30.52 -38.14 -35.99
CA THR A 139 -29.61 -38.56 -37.06
C THR A 139 -30.09 -39.81 -37.78
N LEU A 140 -29.94 -39.80 -39.10
CA LEU A 140 -30.05 -40.96 -39.97
C LEU A 140 -28.63 -41.33 -40.43
N TRP A 141 -28.22 -42.55 -40.09
CA TRP A 141 -26.99 -43.16 -40.56
C TRP A 141 -27.31 -44.13 -41.68
N MET A 142 -26.57 -44.02 -42.77
CA MET A 142 -26.62 -44.93 -43.90
C MET A 142 -25.23 -45.50 -44.10
N PHE A 143 -25.09 -46.83 -44.05
CA PHE A 143 -23.82 -47.54 -44.13
C PHE A 143 -23.60 -48.10 -45.53
N ASN A 144 -22.35 -48.12 -45.99
CA ASN A 144 -21.95 -48.65 -47.30
C ASN A 144 -22.78 -48.01 -48.44
N ILE A 145 -22.67 -46.69 -48.57
CA ILE A 145 -23.36 -45.88 -49.57
C ILE A 145 -23.01 -46.36 -50.98
N GLU A 146 -24.02 -46.38 -51.85
CA GLU A 146 -23.85 -46.62 -53.29
C GLU A 146 -24.29 -45.38 -54.09
N MET A 147 -23.92 -45.32 -55.36
CA MET A 147 -24.30 -44.20 -56.24
C MET A 147 -25.83 -44.00 -56.33
N ASP A 148 -26.59 -45.09 -56.24
CA ASP A 148 -28.06 -45.09 -56.33
C ASP A 148 -28.75 -44.54 -55.07
N ASP A 149 -28.00 -44.35 -53.98
CA ASP A 149 -28.47 -43.72 -52.74
C ASP A 149 -28.50 -42.19 -52.84
N ALA A 150 -27.94 -41.58 -53.88
CA ALA A 150 -28.01 -40.14 -54.07
C ALA A 150 -29.47 -39.66 -54.21
N GLY A 151 -29.84 -38.62 -53.45
CA GLY A 151 -31.20 -38.08 -53.50
C GLY A 151 -31.61 -37.29 -52.26
N ASP A 152 -32.90 -36.92 -52.23
CA ASP A 152 -33.49 -36.20 -51.10
C ASP A 152 -34.07 -37.17 -50.06
N TYR A 153 -33.75 -36.91 -48.81
CA TYR A 153 -34.23 -37.64 -47.64
C TYR A 153 -35.05 -36.70 -46.77
N VAL A 154 -36.29 -37.07 -46.49
CA VAL A 154 -37.22 -36.22 -45.74
C VAL A 154 -37.27 -36.65 -44.29
N CYS A 155 -36.90 -35.74 -43.40
CA CYS A 155 -37.15 -35.86 -41.98
C CYS A 155 -38.54 -35.31 -41.65
N VAL A 156 -39.32 -36.06 -40.88
CA VAL A 156 -40.64 -35.65 -40.37
C VAL A 156 -40.64 -35.76 -38.85
N VAL A 157 -40.88 -34.64 -38.18
CA VAL A 157 -41.00 -34.52 -36.72
C VAL A 157 -42.47 -34.29 -36.36
N ARG A 158 -43.01 -35.16 -35.51
CA ARG A 158 -44.39 -35.08 -35.01
C ARG A 158 -44.38 -34.77 -33.52
N THR A 159 -45.07 -33.70 -33.14
CA THR A 159 -45.43 -33.40 -31.75
C THR A 159 -46.92 -33.73 -31.54
N PRO A 160 -47.45 -33.71 -30.30
CA PRO A 160 -48.87 -33.99 -30.05
C PRO A 160 -49.84 -33.05 -30.77
N SER A 161 -49.37 -31.87 -31.20
CA SER A 161 -50.20 -30.83 -31.80
C SER A 161 -49.79 -30.42 -33.21
N GLN A 162 -48.56 -30.69 -33.65
CA GLN A 162 -48.03 -30.22 -34.93
C GLN A 162 -47.15 -31.26 -35.63
N CYS A 163 -47.02 -31.12 -36.94
CA CYS A 163 -46.11 -31.90 -37.76
C CYS A 163 -45.22 -30.98 -38.61
N TYR A 164 -43.92 -31.26 -38.63
CA TYR A 164 -42.92 -30.52 -39.40
C TYR A 164 -42.17 -31.48 -40.31
N LYS A 165 -41.86 -31.05 -41.53
CA LYS A 165 -41.02 -31.82 -42.46
C LYS A 165 -39.98 -30.94 -43.16
N GLN A 166 -38.85 -31.54 -43.50
CA GLN A 166 -37.74 -30.90 -44.21
C GLN A 166 -36.96 -31.95 -44.99
N ALA A 167 -36.49 -31.60 -46.18
CA ALA A 167 -35.68 -32.47 -47.03
C ALA A 167 -34.18 -32.13 -46.92
N THR A 168 -33.33 -33.15 -46.81
CA THR A 168 -31.87 -33.02 -46.83
C THR A 168 -31.34 -33.76 -48.07
N LEU A 169 -30.43 -33.13 -48.82
CA LEU A 169 -29.83 -33.73 -50.02
C LEU A 169 -28.57 -34.51 -49.66
N LEU A 170 -28.56 -35.79 -50.02
CA LEU A 170 -27.36 -36.63 -50.07
C LEU A 170 -26.79 -36.63 -51.50
N ILE A 171 -25.56 -36.15 -51.63
CA ILE A 171 -24.76 -36.20 -52.86
C ILE A 171 -23.73 -37.30 -52.70
N VAL A 172 -23.74 -38.25 -53.63
CA VAL A 172 -22.73 -39.31 -53.70
C VAL A 172 -21.85 -39.05 -54.92
N ASN A 173 -20.60 -38.71 -54.67
CA ASN A 173 -19.62 -38.43 -55.72
C ASN A 173 -18.63 -39.59 -55.84
N GLN A 174 -18.13 -39.82 -57.06
CA GLN A 174 -16.96 -40.67 -57.23
C GLN A 174 -15.73 -39.98 -56.62
N THR A 175 -14.87 -40.77 -55.97
CA THR A 175 -13.56 -40.30 -55.48
C THR A 175 -12.67 -39.93 -56.65
N HIS A 176 -11.99 -38.78 -56.56
CA HIS A 176 -10.97 -38.41 -57.53
C HIS A 176 -9.74 -39.33 -57.36
N PRO A 177 -8.93 -39.61 -58.40
CA PRO A 177 -7.75 -40.48 -58.26
C PRO A 177 -6.76 -40.01 -57.16
N GLU A 178 -6.66 -38.70 -56.96
CA GLU A 178 -5.80 -38.07 -55.95
C GLU A 178 -6.53 -37.83 -54.60
N GLU A 179 -7.86 -37.97 -54.58
CA GLU A 179 -8.73 -37.74 -53.42
C GLU A 179 -9.57 -38.99 -53.15
N CYS A 180 -9.00 -39.92 -52.40
CA CYS A 180 -9.59 -41.21 -52.02
C CYS A 180 -10.61 -41.15 -50.89
N GLY A 181 -11.00 -39.95 -50.46
CA GLY A 181 -12.07 -39.74 -49.49
C GLY A 181 -13.05 -38.68 -49.96
N ARG A 182 -13.95 -38.27 -49.06
CA ARG A 182 -14.89 -37.20 -49.35
C ARG A 182 -14.16 -35.85 -49.50
N PRO A 183 -14.33 -35.12 -50.60
CA PRO A 183 -13.70 -33.81 -50.77
C PRO A 183 -14.31 -32.80 -49.79
N GLN A 184 -13.50 -32.27 -48.88
CA GLN A 184 -13.88 -31.17 -48.01
C GLN A 184 -13.11 -29.89 -48.37
N ASN A 185 -13.47 -29.31 -49.52
CA ASN A 185 -12.82 -28.11 -50.10
C ASN A 185 -12.95 -26.82 -49.25
N LYS A 186 -13.53 -26.90 -48.05
CA LYS A 186 -13.71 -25.76 -47.13
C LYS A 186 -12.68 -25.71 -46.01
N VAL A 187 -11.86 -26.75 -45.83
CA VAL A 187 -10.93 -26.85 -44.70
C VAL A 187 -9.50 -26.92 -45.22
N GLU A 188 -8.95 -25.78 -45.64
CA GLU A 188 -7.50 -25.67 -45.86
C GLU A 188 -6.78 -25.72 -44.52
N GLN A 189 -5.77 -26.59 -44.41
CA GLN A 189 -4.92 -26.66 -43.22
C GLN A 189 -3.50 -26.24 -43.57
N VAL A 190 -3.01 -25.20 -42.88
CA VAL A 190 -1.71 -24.60 -43.18
C VAL A 190 -0.61 -25.26 -42.34
N LEU A 191 0.44 -25.69 -43.02
CA LEU A 191 1.66 -26.28 -42.47
C LEU A 191 2.81 -25.27 -42.59
N THR A 192 3.50 -24.94 -41.51
CA THR A 192 4.65 -24.02 -41.58
C THR A 192 5.94 -24.78 -41.90
N ASN A 193 6.65 -24.36 -42.95
CA ASN A 193 7.89 -25.00 -43.37
C ASN A 193 8.93 -25.05 -42.22
N THR A 194 9.64 -26.18 -42.09
CA THR A 194 10.63 -26.49 -41.04
C THR A 194 10.10 -26.46 -39.60
N ALA A 195 8.79 -26.25 -39.39
CA ALA A 195 8.15 -26.29 -38.08
C ALA A 195 7.55 -27.66 -37.80
N ARG A 196 7.08 -27.84 -36.55
CA ARG A 196 6.14 -28.91 -36.23
C ARG A 196 4.76 -28.39 -36.57
N ALA A 197 4.01 -29.14 -37.36
CA ALA A 197 2.64 -28.80 -37.69
C ALA A 197 1.71 -29.97 -37.35
N VAL A 198 0.46 -29.66 -37.03
CA VAL A 198 -0.53 -30.65 -36.60
C VAL A 198 -1.78 -30.49 -37.45
N LEU A 199 -2.05 -31.50 -38.28
CA LEU A 199 -3.27 -31.61 -39.06
C LEU A 199 -4.36 -32.26 -38.21
N SER A 200 -5.58 -31.74 -38.26
CA SER A 200 -6.72 -32.26 -37.52
C SER A 200 -7.70 -32.95 -38.46
N CYS A 201 -8.15 -34.16 -38.12
CA CYS A 201 -9.15 -34.86 -38.92
C CYS A 201 -10.52 -34.19 -38.76
N PRO A 202 -11.19 -33.77 -39.85
CA PRO A 202 -12.46 -33.03 -39.77
C PRO A 202 -13.69 -33.93 -39.51
N LEU A 203 -13.50 -35.00 -38.72
CA LEU A 203 -14.54 -35.97 -38.33
C LEU A 203 -14.99 -35.83 -36.87
N SER A 204 -14.63 -34.73 -36.21
CA SER A 204 -14.89 -34.53 -34.78
C SER A 204 -16.36 -34.67 -34.38
N ASP A 205 -17.31 -34.24 -35.22
CA ASP A 205 -18.75 -34.38 -34.95
C ASP A 205 -19.26 -35.82 -35.08
N HIS A 206 -18.62 -36.64 -35.92
CA HIS A 206 -18.96 -38.05 -36.10
C HIS A 206 -18.39 -38.88 -34.95
N ILE A 207 -17.15 -38.58 -34.53
CA ILE A 207 -16.47 -39.22 -33.40
C ILE A 207 -17.29 -39.14 -32.11
N ARG A 208 -17.99 -38.03 -31.88
CA ARG A 208 -18.82 -37.83 -30.67
C ARG A 208 -20.11 -38.68 -30.63
N LYS A 209 -20.51 -39.30 -31.73
CA LYS A 209 -21.77 -40.03 -31.87
C LYS A 209 -21.59 -41.55 -31.99
N VAL A 210 -20.35 -42.04 -32.08
CA VAL A 210 -20.02 -43.46 -32.28
C VAL A 210 -19.52 -44.09 -30.99
N ASP A 211 -19.66 -45.41 -30.87
CA ASP A 211 -19.31 -46.14 -29.64
C ASP A 211 -17.80 -46.41 -29.57
N ARG A 212 -17.21 -46.83 -30.69
CA ARG A 212 -15.77 -47.13 -30.84
C ARG A 212 -15.31 -46.69 -32.21
N TYR A 213 -14.06 -46.23 -32.32
CA TYR A 213 -13.50 -45.82 -33.61
C TYR A 213 -11.99 -46.10 -33.69
N SER A 214 -11.48 -46.11 -34.92
CA SER A 214 -10.06 -46.12 -35.25
C SER A 214 -9.82 -45.25 -36.47
N ILE A 215 -8.80 -44.40 -36.44
CA ILE A 215 -8.48 -43.47 -37.52
C ILE A 215 -7.16 -43.84 -38.17
N GLN A 216 -7.16 -43.84 -39.50
CA GLN A 216 -6.00 -44.06 -40.35
C GLN A 216 -5.78 -42.86 -41.24
N TRP A 217 -4.52 -42.50 -41.46
CA TRP A 217 -4.12 -41.35 -42.26
C TRP A 217 -3.49 -41.78 -43.57
N TYR A 218 -3.72 -40.97 -44.61
CA TYR A 218 -3.20 -41.16 -45.96
C TYR A 218 -2.72 -39.82 -46.50
N LYS A 219 -1.67 -39.82 -47.31
CA LYS A 219 -1.19 -38.66 -48.09
C LYS A 219 -1.13 -39.07 -49.55
N GLY A 220 -1.80 -38.34 -50.44
CA GLY A 220 -1.90 -38.73 -51.85
C GLY A 220 -2.46 -40.15 -52.04
N CYS A 221 -3.34 -40.58 -51.14
CA CYS A 221 -3.93 -41.92 -51.10
C CYS A 221 -3.00 -43.09 -50.77
N GLU A 222 -1.77 -42.80 -50.36
CA GLU A 222 -0.86 -43.77 -49.76
C GLU A 222 -1.02 -43.75 -48.24
N ARG A 223 -1.15 -44.94 -47.64
CA ARG A 223 -1.36 -45.07 -46.20
C ARG A 223 -0.09 -44.69 -45.44
N ILE A 224 -0.23 -43.82 -44.45
CA ILE A 224 0.85 -43.46 -43.53
C ILE A 224 0.98 -44.60 -42.52
N VAL A 225 2.07 -45.35 -42.62
CA VAL A 225 2.34 -46.52 -41.77
C VAL A 225 3.42 -46.16 -40.75
N LYS A 226 3.14 -46.48 -39.49
CA LYS A 226 4.12 -46.35 -38.41
C LYS A 226 5.26 -47.35 -38.68
N ASP A 227 6.50 -46.89 -38.61
CA ASP A 227 7.74 -47.65 -38.86
C ASP A 227 8.18 -47.79 -40.34
N ASP A 228 7.47 -47.18 -41.28
CA ASP A 228 7.99 -47.00 -42.65
C ASP A 228 8.99 -45.82 -42.67
N PRO A 229 10.23 -46.00 -43.18
CA PRO A 229 11.20 -44.92 -43.30
C PRO A 229 10.70 -43.71 -44.09
N LEU A 230 9.74 -43.89 -45.01
CA LEU A 230 9.12 -42.80 -45.76
C LEU A 230 8.26 -41.88 -44.87
N TRP A 231 7.69 -42.44 -43.80
CA TRP A 231 6.69 -41.79 -42.94
C TRP A 231 7.18 -41.54 -41.51
N ASP A 232 8.47 -41.72 -41.23
CA ASP A 232 9.09 -41.58 -39.90
C ASP A 232 8.85 -40.19 -39.25
N ARG A 233 8.74 -39.13 -40.06
CA ARG A 233 8.42 -37.75 -39.65
C ARG A 233 6.95 -37.55 -39.25
N PHE A 234 6.07 -38.51 -39.57
CA PHE A 234 4.64 -38.43 -39.34
C PHE A 234 4.26 -39.22 -38.09
N THR A 235 3.60 -38.56 -37.15
CA THR A 235 3.22 -39.14 -35.87
C THR A 235 1.76 -38.86 -35.58
N THR A 236 1.00 -39.90 -35.30
CA THR A 236 -0.40 -39.77 -34.95
C THR A 236 -0.57 -39.45 -33.47
N VAL A 237 -1.37 -38.44 -33.14
CA VAL A 237 -1.60 -37.90 -31.79
C VAL A 237 -3.10 -37.87 -31.49
N SER A 238 -3.47 -37.75 -30.21
CA SER A 238 -4.87 -37.64 -29.77
C SER A 238 -5.73 -38.81 -30.27
N ASP A 239 -5.27 -40.04 -30.02
CA ASP A 239 -6.00 -41.28 -30.38
C ASP A 239 -6.39 -41.35 -31.86
N GLY A 240 -5.47 -40.98 -32.76
CA GLY A 240 -5.76 -41.02 -34.19
C GLY A 240 -6.24 -39.70 -34.79
N GLN A 241 -6.82 -38.80 -33.98
CA GLN A 241 -7.56 -37.64 -34.50
C GLN A 241 -6.69 -36.55 -35.11
N LYS A 242 -5.39 -36.53 -34.76
CA LYS A 242 -4.44 -35.52 -35.23
C LYS A 242 -3.19 -36.17 -35.80
N LEU A 243 -2.67 -35.60 -36.87
CA LEU A 243 -1.42 -36.02 -37.51
C LEU A 243 -0.37 -34.91 -37.33
N SER A 244 0.66 -35.20 -36.56
CA SER A 244 1.81 -34.32 -36.32
C SER A 244 2.92 -34.62 -37.32
N VAL A 245 3.43 -33.60 -38.00
CA VAL A 245 4.53 -33.68 -38.97
C VAL A 245 5.69 -32.84 -38.46
N TYR A 246 6.90 -33.43 -38.37
CA TYR A 246 8.10 -32.68 -38.01
C TYR A 246 9.40 -33.31 -38.55
N PRO A 247 10.32 -32.52 -39.13
CA PRO A 247 10.13 -31.13 -39.59
C PRO A 247 9.30 -31.11 -40.88
N VAL A 248 8.41 -30.13 -41.06
CA VAL A 248 7.67 -29.94 -42.32
C VAL A 248 8.62 -29.58 -43.47
N SER A 249 8.40 -30.16 -44.64
CA SER A 249 9.09 -29.91 -45.90
C SER A 249 8.13 -29.28 -46.94
N PRO A 250 8.61 -28.52 -47.94
CA PRO A 250 7.77 -28.08 -49.06
C PRO A 250 7.07 -29.22 -49.82
N GLU A 251 7.64 -30.43 -49.78
CA GLU A 251 7.07 -31.66 -50.38
C GLU A 251 5.88 -32.21 -49.59
N ASP A 252 5.61 -31.68 -48.40
CA ASP A 252 4.43 -32.03 -47.61
C ASP A 252 3.16 -31.34 -48.10
N HIS A 253 3.26 -30.46 -49.12
CA HIS A 253 2.10 -29.91 -49.80
C HIS A 253 1.31 -31.01 -50.54
N GLY A 254 0.01 -31.09 -50.31
CA GLY A 254 -0.87 -32.00 -51.04
C GLY A 254 -2.11 -32.42 -50.25
N PHE A 255 -2.81 -33.44 -50.77
CA PHE A 255 -4.04 -33.95 -50.18
C PHE A 255 -3.78 -34.96 -49.07
N TYR A 256 -4.43 -34.74 -47.93
CA TYR A 256 -4.43 -35.62 -46.78
C TYR A 256 -5.82 -36.19 -46.58
N THR A 257 -5.90 -37.51 -46.38
CA THR A 257 -7.15 -38.20 -46.11
C THR A 257 -7.11 -38.86 -44.74
N CYS A 258 -8.07 -38.59 -43.88
CA CYS A 258 -8.29 -39.37 -42.67
C CYS A 258 -9.50 -40.29 -42.87
N THR A 259 -9.30 -41.58 -42.67
CA THR A 259 -10.35 -42.61 -42.71
C THR A 259 -10.62 -43.07 -41.29
N MET A 260 -11.86 -42.90 -40.84
CA MET A 260 -12.37 -43.44 -39.59
C MET A 260 -13.17 -44.72 -39.85
N THR A 261 -12.77 -45.83 -39.25
CA THR A 261 -13.63 -47.01 -39.09
C THR A 261 -14.26 -46.97 -37.70
N PHE A 262 -15.55 -47.23 -37.58
CA PHE A 262 -16.28 -47.08 -36.33
C PHE A 262 -17.36 -48.15 -36.14
N ASP A 263 -17.75 -48.36 -34.89
CA ASP A 263 -18.88 -49.20 -34.50
C ASP A 263 -19.97 -48.31 -33.88
N LEU A 264 -21.22 -48.55 -34.28
CA LEU A 264 -22.40 -47.86 -33.77
C LEU A 264 -23.56 -48.85 -33.64
N GLU A 265 -23.99 -49.12 -32.40
CA GLU A 265 -25.07 -50.07 -32.08
C GLU A 265 -24.89 -51.47 -32.73
N GLY A 266 -23.63 -51.92 -32.84
CA GLY A 266 -23.26 -53.21 -33.44
C GLY A 266 -23.14 -53.22 -34.96
N LEU A 267 -23.33 -52.06 -35.63
CA LEU A 267 -23.02 -51.88 -37.05
C LEU A 267 -21.64 -51.23 -37.19
N SER A 268 -20.79 -51.82 -38.03
CA SER A 268 -19.49 -51.26 -38.36
C SER A 268 -19.57 -50.46 -39.66
N GLY A 269 -19.00 -49.26 -39.67
CA GLY A 269 -18.96 -48.36 -40.81
C GLY A 269 -17.57 -47.75 -41.04
N ARG A 270 -17.42 -47.10 -42.19
CA ARG A 270 -16.21 -46.37 -42.59
C ARG A 270 -16.61 -44.98 -43.09
N ILE A 271 -15.89 -43.95 -42.70
CA ILE A 271 -16.03 -42.59 -43.25
C ILE A 271 -14.64 -42.04 -43.53
N SER A 272 -14.47 -41.34 -44.63
CA SER A 272 -13.21 -40.70 -45.01
C SER A 272 -13.40 -39.25 -45.42
N GLU A 273 -12.48 -38.39 -44.98
CA GLU A 273 -12.40 -36.98 -45.38
C GLU A 273 -11.05 -36.68 -45.98
N THR A 274 -11.07 -35.98 -47.12
CA THR A 274 -9.89 -35.46 -47.79
C THR A 274 -9.88 -33.94 -47.73
N PHE A 275 -8.73 -33.37 -47.36
CA PHE A 275 -8.50 -31.93 -47.34
C PHE A 275 -7.09 -31.59 -47.83
N GLU A 276 -6.88 -30.35 -48.24
CA GLU A 276 -5.60 -29.88 -48.75
C GLU A 276 -4.73 -29.31 -47.62
N GLY A 277 -3.51 -29.86 -47.49
CA GLY A 277 -2.47 -29.37 -46.61
C GLY A 277 -1.54 -28.42 -47.35
N THR A 278 -1.65 -27.12 -47.08
CA THR A 278 -0.84 -26.10 -47.77
C THR A 278 0.40 -25.75 -46.97
N VAL A 279 1.59 -25.83 -47.57
CA VAL A 279 2.84 -25.49 -46.89
C VAL A 279 3.19 -24.00 -47.08
N LYS A 280 3.19 -23.25 -45.99
CA LYS A 280 3.66 -21.85 -45.91
C LYS A 280 5.19 -21.82 -45.96
N LYS A 281 5.74 -21.32 -47.08
CA LYS A 281 7.20 -21.21 -47.30
C LYS A 281 7.82 -20.00 -46.58
N GLU A 282 7.03 -18.95 -46.40
CA GLU A 282 7.42 -17.76 -45.65
C GLU A 282 7.04 -17.92 -44.18
N TYR A 283 8.01 -17.77 -43.28
CA TYR A 283 7.74 -17.99 -41.86
C TYR A 283 8.67 -17.21 -40.96
N CYS A 284 8.22 -17.04 -39.73
CA CYS A 284 8.99 -16.41 -38.67
C CYS A 284 9.54 -17.45 -37.70
N LEU A 285 10.79 -17.27 -37.33
CA LEU A 285 11.44 -18.05 -36.30
C LEU A 285 11.00 -17.57 -34.91
N VAL A 286 11.57 -18.22 -33.89
CA VAL A 286 11.31 -17.90 -32.50
C VAL A 286 11.67 -16.44 -32.21
N PRO A 287 10.71 -15.60 -31.76
CA PRO A 287 10.95 -14.23 -31.38
C PRO A 287 11.78 -14.17 -30.09
N LYS A 288 12.73 -13.24 -30.06
CA LYS A 288 13.50 -12.87 -28.87
C LYS A 288 12.93 -11.58 -28.32
N VAL A 289 12.19 -11.66 -27.20
CA VAL A 289 11.74 -10.48 -26.45
C VAL A 289 12.97 -9.91 -25.74
N VAL A 290 13.38 -8.70 -26.13
CA VAL A 290 14.54 -8.00 -25.58
C VAL A 290 14.13 -7.13 -24.40
N GLU A 291 12.93 -6.54 -24.49
CA GLU A 291 12.32 -5.72 -23.44
C GLU A 291 10.81 -6.02 -23.43
N PRO A 292 10.16 -6.22 -22.27
CA PRO A 292 10.71 -6.17 -20.90
C PRO A 292 11.56 -7.42 -20.55
N ALA A 293 12.35 -7.32 -19.48
CA ALA A 293 13.27 -8.37 -19.05
C ALA A 293 12.82 -9.10 -17.76
N ASN A 294 11.51 -9.36 -17.60
CA ASN A 294 10.93 -9.95 -16.38
C ASN A 294 11.36 -9.21 -15.11
N GLU A 295 11.18 -7.90 -15.13
CA GLU A 295 11.73 -6.96 -14.15
C GLU A 295 10.63 -6.26 -13.32
N ILE A 296 11.03 -5.77 -12.15
CA ILE A 296 10.16 -4.96 -11.28
C ILE A 296 10.58 -3.51 -11.42
N ILE A 297 9.63 -2.65 -11.78
CA ILE A 297 9.86 -1.22 -12.04
C ILE A 297 9.16 -0.41 -10.96
N LYS A 298 9.88 0.54 -10.34
CA LYS A 298 9.30 1.47 -9.37
C LYS A 298 8.71 2.68 -10.09
N ALA A 299 7.47 3.03 -9.76
CA ALA A 299 6.77 4.19 -10.31
C ALA A 299 6.08 4.98 -9.20
N ASP A 300 6.02 6.30 -9.39
CA ASP A 300 5.37 7.21 -8.46
C ASP A 300 3.86 7.24 -8.73
N LEU A 301 3.04 7.15 -7.67
CA LEU A 301 1.60 7.30 -7.77
C LEU A 301 1.25 8.68 -8.36
N GLY A 302 0.36 8.71 -9.35
CA GLY A 302 -0.09 9.93 -10.03
C GLY A 302 0.85 10.43 -11.15
N SER A 303 1.98 9.75 -11.39
CA SER A 303 2.89 10.09 -12.49
C SER A 303 2.47 9.42 -13.81
N SER A 304 2.91 9.97 -14.94
CA SER A 304 2.81 9.28 -16.23
C SER A 304 3.95 8.26 -16.37
N PHE A 305 3.64 7.04 -16.80
CA PHE A 305 4.62 5.97 -16.99
C PHE A 305 4.51 5.39 -18.40
N SER A 306 5.63 4.97 -18.98
CA SER A 306 5.62 4.28 -20.28
C SER A 306 6.65 3.18 -20.31
N LYS A 307 6.33 2.09 -21.01
CA LYS A 307 7.22 0.95 -21.19
C LYS A 307 7.16 0.46 -22.63
N MET A 308 8.34 0.23 -23.20
CA MET A 308 8.47 -0.30 -24.56
C MET A 308 8.56 -1.82 -24.51
N CYS A 309 7.77 -2.51 -25.34
CA CYS A 309 8.07 -3.89 -25.68
C CYS A 309 8.91 -3.89 -26.95
N ARG A 310 10.10 -4.51 -26.92
CA ARG A 310 10.99 -4.61 -28.07
C ARG A 310 11.30 -6.08 -28.33
N VAL A 311 10.98 -6.53 -29.53
CA VAL A 311 11.08 -7.92 -29.94
C VAL A 311 11.89 -7.99 -31.23
N PHE A 312 12.82 -8.95 -31.28
CA PHE A 312 13.57 -9.26 -32.48
C PHE A 312 13.18 -10.64 -33.01
N VAL A 313 12.84 -10.73 -34.29
CA VAL A 313 12.39 -11.97 -34.92
C VAL A 313 13.12 -12.16 -36.23
N LEU A 314 13.69 -13.34 -36.44
CA LEU A 314 14.20 -13.70 -37.76
C LEU A 314 13.04 -14.10 -38.67
N SER A 315 12.98 -13.48 -39.85
CA SER A 315 11.95 -13.71 -40.87
C SER A 315 12.56 -14.33 -42.12
N VAL A 316 11.96 -15.38 -42.64
CA VAL A 316 12.28 -15.93 -43.97
C VAL A 316 11.15 -15.54 -44.92
N GLY A 317 11.35 -14.49 -45.72
CA GLY A 317 10.43 -14.05 -46.78
C GLY A 317 9.11 -13.39 -46.34
N GLY A 318 8.65 -13.61 -45.10
CA GLY A 318 7.34 -13.12 -44.61
C GLY A 318 7.40 -11.97 -43.60
N GLN A 319 6.24 -11.36 -43.34
CA GLN A 319 6.00 -10.46 -42.20
C GLN A 319 5.75 -11.27 -40.93
N CYS A 320 6.35 -10.86 -39.81
CA CYS A 320 6.17 -11.51 -38.52
C CYS A 320 4.99 -10.91 -37.76
N GLY A 321 4.32 -11.77 -36.97
CA GLY A 321 3.04 -11.48 -36.33
C GLY A 321 3.11 -10.35 -35.31
N ASP A 322 1.97 -10.06 -34.68
CA ASP A 322 1.81 -8.88 -33.84
C ASP A 322 2.54 -9.00 -32.49
N VAL A 323 2.73 -7.83 -31.88
CA VAL A 323 3.16 -7.63 -30.50
C VAL A 323 2.03 -6.91 -29.78
N ILE A 324 1.61 -7.43 -28.62
CA ILE A 324 0.46 -6.90 -27.87
C ILE A 324 0.79 -6.91 -26.39
N TRP A 325 0.33 -5.88 -25.68
CA TRP A 325 0.35 -5.84 -24.22
C TRP A 325 -0.94 -6.38 -23.62
N SER A 326 -0.80 -7.15 -22.57
CA SER A 326 -1.87 -7.57 -21.68
C SER A 326 -1.56 -7.15 -20.24
N ALA A 327 -2.61 -6.92 -19.47
CA ALA A 327 -2.54 -6.82 -18.03
C ALA A 327 -3.25 -8.04 -17.46
N GLU A 328 -2.51 -8.89 -16.75
CA GLU A 328 -3.00 -10.21 -16.31
C GLU A 328 -3.47 -11.08 -17.49
N ASP A 329 -4.79 -11.18 -17.70
CA ASP A 329 -5.43 -11.96 -18.77
C ASP A 329 -6.18 -11.10 -19.81
N ASP A 330 -6.28 -9.78 -19.60
CA ASP A 330 -7.01 -8.86 -20.46
C ASP A 330 -6.07 -8.07 -21.38
N PHE A 331 -6.45 -7.94 -22.66
CA PHE A 331 -5.70 -7.16 -23.63
C PHE A 331 -5.88 -5.65 -23.42
N ILE A 332 -4.78 -4.92 -23.48
CA ILE A 332 -4.80 -3.47 -23.31
C ILE A 332 -5.27 -2.82 -24.62
N PRO A 333 -6.25 -1.90 -24.58
CA PRO A 333 -6.82 -1.29 -25.78
C PRO A 333 -5.84 -0.31 -26.47
N GLU A 334 -6.03 -0.12 -27.77
CA GLU A 334 -5.31 0.85 -28.61
C GLU A 334 -5.96 2.25 -28.61
N ASP A 335 -6.79 2.54 -27.61
CA ASP A 335 -7.57 3.77 -27.53
C ASP A 335 -6.91 4.76 -26.57
N VAL A 336 -6.36 5.84 -27.13
CA VAL A 336 -5.69 6.94 -26.41
C VAL A 336 -6.64 7.65 -25.43
N SER A 337 -7.96 7.47 -25.57
CA SER A 337 -8.96 7.99 -24.62
C SER A 337 -8.96 7.23 -23.29
N LYS A 338 -8.35 6.05 -23.24
CA LYS A 338 -8.20 5.24 -22.02
C LYS A 338 -6.98 5.70 -21.21
N ARG A 339 -7.05 5.51 -19.89
CA ARG A 339 -5.97 5.87 -18.95
C ARG A 339 -4.70 5.07 -19.22
N VAL A 340 -4.87 3.78 -19.48
CA VAL A 340 -3.82 2.84 -19.90
C VAL A 340 -4.14 2.39 -21.32
N PHE A 341 -3.21 2.61 -22.24
CA PHE A 341 -3.38 2.27 -23.65
C PHE A 341 -2.05 1.88 -24.28
N GLN A 342 -2.12 1.11 -25.36
CA GLN A 342 -0.96 0.76 -26.16
C GLN A 342 -0.96 1.52 -27.48
N GLU A 343 0.21 1.95 -27.93
CA GLU A 343 0.38 2.61 -29.22
C GLU A 343 0.35 1.61 -30.39
N PRO A 344 0.17 2.08 -31.64
CA PRO A 344 0.33 1.23 -32.82
C PRO A 344 1.70 0.56 -32.84
N GLN A 345 1.74 -0.68 -33.33
CA GLN A 345 2.99 -1.40 -33.50
C GLN A 345 3.89 -0.69 -34.53
N SER A 346 5.17 -0.61 -34.20
CA SER A 346 6.24 -0.19 -35.11
C SER A 346 7.06 -1.38 -35.56
N GLU A 347 7.39 -1.44 -36.85
CA GLU A 347 8.23 -2.47 -37.45
C GLU A 347 9.39 -1.82 -38.22
N TRP A 348 10.60 -2.30 -38.02
CA TRP A 348 11.76 -1.89 -38.81
C TRP A 348 12.72 -3.06 -39.05
N ARG A 349 13.43 -3.03 -40.18
CA ARG A 349 14.52 -3.97 -40.45
C ARG A 349 15.83 -3.35 -39.98
N GLY A 350 16.59 -4.11 -39.19
CA GLY A 350 17.94 -3.72 -38.80
C GLY A 350 18.95 -3.98 -39.91
N GLU A 351 20.23 -3.75 -39.62
CA GLU A 351 21.34 -4.05 -40.54
C GLU A 351 21.55 -5.56 -40.75
N GLU A 352 21.04 -6.39 -39.82
CA GLU A 352 21.11 -7.85 -39.88
C GLU A 352 20.21 -8.40 -40.99
N LYS A 353 20.81 -9.03 -42.01
CA LYS A 353 20.07 -9.63 -43.12
C LYS A 353 19.12 -10.71 -42.57
N ASN A 354 17.83 -10.56 -42.85
CA ASN A 354 16.72 -11.46 -42.49
C ASN A 354 16.10 -11.28 -41.08
N GLY A 355 16.46 -10.23 -40.34
CA GLY A 355 15.83 -9.90 -39.04
C GLY A 355 14.81 -8.76 -39.13
N VAL A 356 13.71 -8.88 -38.39
CA VAL A 356 12.68 -7.84 -38.20
C VAL A 356 12.62 -7.46 -36.73
N TRP A 357 12.68 -6.17 -36.45
CA TRP A 357 12.41 -5.62 -35.13
C TRP A 357 10.96 -5.14 -35.08
N MET A 358 10.29 -5.50 -34.00
CA MET A 358 8.95 -5.05 -33.70
C MET A 358 8.96 -4.39 -32.33
N ALA A 359 8.31 -3.24 -32.22
CA ALA A 359 8.12 -2.62 -30.92
C ALA A 359 6.76 -1.98 -30.76
N ARG A 360 6.28 -2.05 -29.52
CA ARG A 360 4.98 -1.52 -29.13
C ARG A 360 5.06 -0.88 -27.75
N GLN A 361 4.65 0.38 -27.68
CA GLN A 361 4.72 1.16 -26.45
C GLN A 361 3.42 1.01 -25.65
N LEU A 362 3.56 0.78 -24.35
CA LEU A 362 2.50 0.83 -23.36
C LEU A 362 2.61 2.15 -22.58
N ASN A 363 1.52 2.90 -22.50
CA ASN A 363 1.46 4.19 -21.84
C ASN A 363 0.39 4.20 -20.74
N PHE A 364 0.77 4.78 -19.61
CA PHE A 364 -0.07 5.13 -18.48
C PHE A 364 -0.10 6.64 -18.38
N LEU A 365 -1.26 7.26 -18.62
CA LEU A 365 -1.42 8.71 -18.47
C LEU A 365 -1.22 9.14 -17.01
N VAL A 366 -1.80 8.37 -16.10
CA VAL A 366 -1.71 8.55 -14.65
C VAL A 366 -1.67 7.15 -14.02
N VAL A 367 -0.62 6.86 -13.26
CA VAL A 367 -0.48 5.62 -12.48
C VAL A 367 -1.34 5.71 -11.23
N GLU A 368 -2.25 4.76 -11.06
CA GLU A 368 -3.16 4.64 -9.93
C GLU A 368 -2.75 3.49 -9.00
N GLU A 369 -3.37 3.41 -7.82
CA GLU A 369 -3.05 2.37 -6.83
C GLU A 369 -3.39 0.97 -7.35
N GLU A 370 -4.41 0.87 -8.21
CA GLU A 370 -4.83 -0.37 -8.88
C GLU A 370 -3.79 -0.89 -9.89
N ASP A 371 -2.88 -0.06 -10.39
CA ASP A 371 -1.90 -0.49 -11.39
C ASP A 371 -0.68 -1.20 -10.77
N PHE A 372 -0.50 -1.08 -9.46
CA PHE A 372 0.62 -1.68 -8.75
C PHE A 372 0.39 -3.16 -8.49
N TYR A 373 1.47 -3.93 -8.44
CA TYR A 373 1.47 -5.38 -8.23
C TYR A 373 0.76 -6.20 -9.34
N ILE A 374 0.39 -5.56 -10.44
CA ILE A 374 -0.11 -6.19 -11.65
C ILE A 374 1.05 -6.57 -12.57
N ASN A 375 0.93 -7.74 -13.22
CA ASN A 375 1.87 -8.20 -14.24
C ASN A 375 1.41 -7.74 -15.62
N TYR A 376 2.14 -6.78 -16.18
CA TYR A 376 1.97 -6.33 -17.55
C TYR A 376 2.84 -7.19 -18.45
N THR A 377 2.21 -7.98 -19.32
CA THR A 377 2.87 -8.97 -20.15
C THR A 377 2.87 -8.53 -21.61
N CYS A 378 4.05 -8.48 -22.21
CA CYS A 378 4.18 -8.33 -23.65
C CYS A 378 4.17 -9.71 -24.29
N HIS A 379 3.26 -9.92 -25.24
CA HIS A 379 3.15 -11.13 -26.04
C HIS A 379 3.64 -10.87 -27.47
N ALA A 380 4.48 -11.77 -27.97
CA ALA A 380 4.94 -11.80 -29.34
C ALA A 380 4.51 -13.11 -30.01
N TRP A 381 3.79 -13.01 -31.12
CA TRP A 381 3.32 -14.17 -31.87
C TRP A 381 4.26 -14.51 -33.03
N SER A 382 4.49 -15.81 -33.20
CA SER A 382 5.22 -16.35 -34.34
C SER A 382 4.60 -17.64 -34.82
N ASP A 383 4.96 -18.08 -36.03
CA ASP A 383 4.57 -19.40 -36.54
C ASP A 383 5.15 -20.56 -35.69
N ARG A 384 6.03 -20.26 -34.72
CA ARG A 384 6.64 -21.23 -33.79
C ARG A 384 5.98 -21.25 -32.41
N GLY A 385 5.09 -20.31 -32.11
CA GLY A 385 4.43 -20.19 -30.82
C GLY A 385 4.40 -18.77 -30.30
N ILE A 386 3.95 -18.65 -29.05
CA ILE A 386 3.79 -17.39 -28.32
C ILE A 386 4.93 -17.27 -27.33
N TYR A 387 5.60 -16.13 -27.33
CA TYR A 387 6.67 -15.83 -26.39
C TYR A 387 6.33 -14.55 -25.67
N SER A 388 6.55 -14.54 -24.36
CA SER A 388 6.13 -13.45 -23.51
C SER A 388 7.18 -13.09 -22.48
N ALA A 389 7.25 -11.80 -22.19
CA ALA A 389 8.00 -11.28 -21.05
C ALA A 389 7.12 -10.24 -20.35
N TYR A 390 7.28 -10.12 -19.04
CA TYR A 390 6.44 -9.25 -18.23
C TYR A 390 7.26 -8.22 -17.46
N PHE A 391 6.58 -7.24 -16.91
CA PHE A 391 7.11 -6.40 -15.85
C PHE A 391 6.03 -6.15 -14.80
N THR A 392 6.45 -5.84 -13.58
CA THR A 392 5.54 -5.53 -12.47
C THR A 392 5.82 -4.12 -11.97
N LEU A 393 4.77 -3.33 -11.78
CA LEU A 393 4.89 -2.00 -11.18
C LEU A 393 4.88 -2.08 -9.65
N HIS A 394 5.77 -1.36 -8.99
CA HIS A 394 5.80 -1.19 -7.54
C HIS A 394 5.83 0.30 -7.18
N PRO A 395 5.26 0.69 -6.02
CA PRO A 395 5.37 2.05 -5.55
C PRO A 395 6.84 2.40 -5.24
N THR A 396 7.23 3.63 -5.53
CA THR A 396 8.54 4.17 -5.12
C THR A 396 8.66 4.21 -3.60
N ASP A 397 9.86 3.91 -3.08
CA ASP A 397 10.10 3.93 -1.64
C ASP A 397 9.94 5.35 -1.07
N PRO A 398 9.20 5.53 0.04
CA PRO A 398 9.07 6.83 0.68
C PRO A 398 10.42 7.39 1.13
N ASN A 399 10.67 8.65 0.81
CA ASN A 399 11.96 9.30 1.04
C ASN A 399 12.08 9.80 2.49
N TYR A 400 12.50 8.92 3.41
CA TYR A 400 12.58 9.21 4.85
C TYR A 400 13.74 10.11 5.28
N LEU A 401 14.65 10.48 4.38
CA LEU A 401 15.82 11.29 4.70
C LEU A 401 15.44 12.67 5.25
N LEU A 402 14.39 13.29 4.69
CA LEU A 402 13.91 14.61 5.09
C LEU A 402 13.29 14.62 6.50
N PRO A 403 12.32 13.74 6.85
CA PRO A 403 11.77 13.69 8.21
C PRO A 403 12.82 13.27 9.25
N ILE A 404 13.75 12.36 8.91
CA ILE A 404 14.86 11.99 9.81
C ILE A 404 15.78 13.19 10.07
N GLY A 405 16.12 13.96 9.03
CA GLY A 405 16.93 15.18 9.17
C GLY A 405 16.26 16.24 10.05
N VAL A 406 14.95 16.45 9.90
CA VAL A 406 14.17 17.39 10.74
C VAL A 406 14.14 16.93 12.20
N LEU A 407 13.95 15.63 12.44
CA LEU A 407 13.93 15.10 13.80
C LEU A 407 15.28 15.30 14.50
N LEU A 408 16.39 14.95 13.83
CA LEU A 408 17.73 15.09 14.39
C LEU A 408 18.10 16.56 14.67
N THR A 409 17.80 17.46 13.75
CA THR A 409 18.06 18.90 13.92
C THR A 409 17.23 19.49 15.06
N SER A 410 15.97 19.09 15.21
CA SER A 410 15.11 19.53 16.32
C SER A 410 15.63 19.07 17.68
N LEU A 411 16.13 17.84 17.79
CA LEU A 411 16.70 17.29 19.03
C LEU A 411 17.95 18.05 19.45
N VAL A 412 18.85 18.36 18.50
CA VAL A 412 20.06 19.15 18.77
C VAL A 412 19.70 20.57 19.21
N LEU A 413 18.71 21.21 18.57
CA LEU A 413 18.23 22.53 18.98
C LEU A 413 17.66 22.50 20.41
N MET A 414 16.83 21.51 20.72
CA MET A 414 16.26 21.36 22.08
C MET A 414 17.34 21.12 23.14
N PHE A 415 18.34 20.30 22.83
CA PHE A 415 19.47 20.06 23.73
C PHE A 415 20.28 21.35 23.97
N THR A 416 20.63 22.07 22.91
CA THR A 416 21.41 23.32 23.02
C THR A 416 20.65 24.41 23.77
N VAL A 417 19.36 24.60 23.52
CA VAL A 417 18.49 25.52 24.27
C VAL A 417 18.44 25.13 25.75
N SER A 418 18.29 23.84 26.06
CA SER A 418 18.26 23.35 27.44
C SER A 418 19.59 23.63 28.17
N VAL A 419 20.73 23.40 27.53
CA VAL A 419 22.06 23.70 28.08
C VAL A 419 22.22 25.21 28.31
N VAL A 420 21.78 26.06 27.38
CA VAL A 420 21.82 27.52 27.54
C VAL A 420 20.95 27.99 28.71
N ILE A 421 19.73 27.46 28.83
CA ILE A 421 18.83 27.77 29.95
C ILE A 421 19.48 27.32 31.27
N TYR A 422 20.02 26.11 31.33
CA TYR A 422 20.72 25.60 32.51
C TYR A 422 21.87 26.53 32.92
N HIS A 423 22.72 26.95 31.98
CA HIS A 423 23.84 27.84 32.30
C HIS A 423 23.40 29.23 32.73
N ARG A 424 22.35 29.80 32.11
CA ARG A 424 21.84 31.14 32.46
C ARG A 424 21.12 31.17 33.79
N PHE A 425 20.39 30.11 34.12
CA PHE A 425 19.56 30.04 35.32
C PHE A 425 20.13 29.11 36.38
N LYS A 426 21.39 28.67 36.29
CA LYS A 426 22.01 27.72 37.23
C LYS A 426 21.76 28.07 38.70
N ILE A 427 22.00 29.33 39.08
CA ILE A 427 21.80 29.80 40.46
C ILE A 427 20.30 29.74 40.83
N ASP A 428 19.42 30.17 39.94
CA ASP A 428 17.98 30.17 40.17
C ASP A 428 17.38 28.76 40.25
N ILE A 429 17.82 27.85 39.38
CA ILE A 429 17.42 26.43 39.37
C ILE A 429 17.87 25.77 40.67
N VAL A 430 19.13 25.97 41.09
CA VAL A 430 19.65 25.36 42.34
C VAL A 430 18.94 25.93 43.57
N LEU A 431 18.73 27.24 43.65
CA LEU A 431 18.01 27.85 44.77
C LEU A 431 16.54 27.44 44.80
N SER A 432 15.89 27.33 43.63
CA SER A 432 14.52 26.84 43.51
C SER A 432 14.39 25.36 43.89
N PHE A 433 15.33 24.52 43.45
CA PHE A 433 15.39 23.11 43.83
C PHE A 433 15.57 22.93 45.34
N ARG A 434 16.48 23.68 45.98
CA ARG A 434 16.63 23.72 47.44
C ARG A 434 15.35 24.14 48.16
N ARG A 435 14.55 25.05 47.57
CA ARG A 435 13.26 25.50 48.12
C ARG A 435 12.15 24.47 47.95
N MET A 436 12.10 23.78 46.80
CA MET A 436 11.09 22.78 46.44
C MET A 436 11.30 21.45 47.18
N PHE A 437 12.56 21.05 47.38
CA PHE A 437 12.91 19.78 48.01
C PHE A 437 13.79 19.98 49.28
N PRO A 438 13.26 20.57 50.37
CA PRO A 438 14.03 20.75 51.61
C PRO A 438 14.37 19.44 52.32
N PHE A 439 13.62 18.37 52.07
CA PHE A 439 13.80 17.07 52.73
C PHE A 439 15.05 16.30 52.25
N LEU A 440 15.60 16.65 51.08
CA LEU A 440 16.83 16.05 50.56
C LEU A 440 18.09 16.57 51.25
N TYR A 441 17.97 17.63 52.06
CA TYR A 441 19.08 18.27 52.76
C TYR A 441 18.91 18.10 54.26
N THR A 442 19.99 17.72 54.95
CA THR A 442 20.00 17.51 56.40
C THR A 442 19.62 18.80 57.14
N ASN A 443 18.72 18.70 58.12
CA ASN A 443 18.33 19.84 58.95
C ASN A 443 19.56 20.34 59.71
N THR A 444 19.93 21.60 59.48
CA THR A 444 21.09 22.22 60.11
C THR A 444 20.95 22.35 61.63
N GLU A 445 19.75 22.16 62.20
CA GLU A 445 19.48 22.27 63.65
C GLU A 445 20.01 21.08 64.49
N SER A 446 20.43 19.96 63.88
CA SER A 446 20.97 18.80 64.63
C SER A 446 22.49 18.84 64.89
N ASP A 447 23.20 19.86 64.38
CA ASP A 447 24.67 19.93 64.32
C ASP A 447 25.30 20.67 65.53
N GLY A 448 24.51 21.08 66.53
CA GLY A 448 24.98 21.80 67.73
C GLY A 448 25.51 23.24 67.49
N LYS A 449 25.63 23.69 66.24
CA LYS A 449 26.09 25.04 65.85
C LYS A 449 24.97 26.09 65.95
N LEU A 450 25.27 27.21 66.61
CA LEU A 450 24.31 28.29 66.90
C LEU A 450 24.12 29.27 65.74
N TYR A 451 25.16 29.50 64.94
CA TYR A 451 25.17 30.53 63.89
C TYR A 451 25.36 29.92 62.49
N ASP A 452 24.64 30.46 61.50
CA ASP A 452 24.77 30.09 60.10
C ASP A 452 26.05 30.67 59.48
N ALA A 453 26.47 31.86 59.94
CA ALA A 453 27.77 32.41 59.59
C ALA A 453 28.31 33.43 60.60
N TYR A 454 29.64 33.47 60.72
CA TYR A 454 30.41 34.52 61.39
C TYR A 454 30.76 35.60 60.36
N VAL A 455 30.57 36.88 60.69
CA VAL A 455 30.87 38.01 59.78
C VAL A 455 32.11 38.75 60.27
N ALA A 456 33.19 38.65 59.49
CA ALA A 456 34.41 39.42 59.67
C ALA A 456 34.42 40.62 58.70
N TYR A 457 34.59 41.83 59.22
CA TYR A 457 34.63 43.07 58.44
C TYR A 457 35.67 44.05 59.04
N PRO A 458 36.28 44.92 58.22
CA PRO A 458 37.26 45.88 58.71
C PRO A 458 36.59 47.04 59.45
N HIS A 459 36.99 47.29 60.69
CA HIS A 459 36.71 48.53 61.42
C HIS A 459 37.85 49.53 61.16
N LEU A 460 37.66 50.46 60.21
CA LEU A 460 38.65 51.48 59.87
C LEU A 460 38.20 52.84 60.40
N PHE A 461 38.42 53.12 61.69
CA PHE A 461 38.04 54.43 62.24
C PHE A 461 38.94 55.56 61.67
N GLY A 462 38.46 56.23 60.62
CA GLY A 462 39.05 57.44 60.06
C GLY A 462 38.87 57.61 58.54
N SER A 463 38.11 58.65 58.15
CA SER A 463 37.87 59.15 56.77
C SER A 463 36.84 58.39 55.91
N GLY A 464 35.70 59.05 55.66
CA GLY A 464 34.78 58.91 54.51
C GLY A 464 34.26 57.53 54.08
N ALA A 465 35.15 56.61 53.71
CA ALA A 465 34.84 55.30 53.14
C ALA A 465 34.48 54.23 54.19
N SER A 466 34.86 54.42 55.46
CA SER A 466 34.63 53.41 56.51
C SER A 466 33.16 53.27 56.94
N GLY A 467 32.38 54.35 56.88
CA GLY A 467 30.98 54.32 57.28
C GLY A 467 30.11 53.43 56.39
N GLU A 468 30.48 53.26 55.11
CA GLU A 468 29.71 52.45 54.17
C GLU A 468 29.87 50.95 54.41
N VAL A 469 31.07 50.48 54.75
CA VAL A 469 31.35 49.06 55.04
C VAL A 469 30.67 48.63 56.34
N GLU A 470 30.77 49.47 57.37
CA GLU A 470 30.15 49.22 58.67
C GLU A 470 28.62 49.28 58.58
N MET A 471 28.06 50.25 57.85
CA MET A 471 26.63 50.30 57.54
C MET A 471 26.16 49.08 56.73
N PHE A 472 26.98 48.58 55.81
CA PHE A 472 26.68 47.37 55.07
C PHE A 472 26.65 46.13 55.98
N ALA A 473 27.69 45.95 56.82
CA ALA A 473 27.84 44.79 57.69
C ALA A 473 26.84 44.76 58.85
N LEU A 474 26.59 45.89 59.52
CA LEU A 474 25.73 45.97 60.71
C LEU A 474 24.25 46.16 60.39
N HIS A 475 23.90 46.83 59.29
CA HIS A 475 22.50 47.11 58.95
C HIS A 475 22.02 46.37 57.70
N THR A 476 22.71 46.52 56.56
CA THR A 476 22.21 46.00 55.28
C THR A 476 22.22 44.47 55.23
N LEU A 477 23.29 43.85 55.73
CA LEU A 477 23.50 42.41 55.70
C LEU A 477 22.51 41.66 56.64
N PRO A 478 22.36 42.03 57.94
CA PRO A 478 21.31 41.52 58.81
C PRO A 478 19.89 41.67 58.27
N GLN A 479 19.55 42.85 57.72
CA GLN A 479 18.20 43.12 57.22
C GLN A 479 17.77 42.13 56.11
N VAL A 480 18.70 41.74 55.24
CA VAL A 480 18.42 40.83 54.13
C VAL A 480 18.60 39.37 54.53
N LEU A 481 19.71 39.01 55.18
CA LEU A 481 20.00 37.62 55.51
C LEU A 481 19.22 37.13 56.74
N GLU A 482 19.16 37.90 57.82
CA GLU A 482 18.40 37.52 59.02
C GLU A 482 16.91 37.83 58.84
N GLY A 483 16.59 39.05 58.40
CA GLY A 483 15.21 39.51 58.26
C GLY A 483 14.42 38.81 57.15
N ARG A 484 14.94 38.78 55.92
CA ARG A 484 14.22 38.23 54.74
C ARG A 484 14.54 36.76 54.44
N CYS A 485 15.74 36.30 54.78
CA CYS A 485 16.17 34.93 54.47
C CYS A 485 16.23 34.01 55.70
N GLY A 486 16.06 34.55 56.91
CA GLY A 486 16.00 33.79 58.15
C GLY A 486 17.33 33.13 58.56
N TYR A 487 18.49 33.63 58.12
CA TYR A 487 19.79 33.17 58.61
C TYR A 487 20.08 33.74 60.01
N ARG A 488 20.99 33.11 60.76
CA ARG A 488 21.53 33.65 62.02
C ARG A 488 23.00 34.02 61.83
N LEU A 489 23.33 35.31 61.91
CA LEU A 489 24.71 35.78 61.78
C LEU A 489 25.26 36.12 63.17
N PHE A 490 26.55 35.84 63.38
CA PHE A 490 27.30 36.41 64.50
C PHE A 490 28.16 37.55 63.98
N ILE A 491 27.98 38.74 64.56
CA ILE A 491 28.77 39.93 64.25
C ILE A 491 29.46 40.41 65.52
N LEU A 492 30.79 40.42 65.48
CA LEU A 492 31.62 40.87 66.60
C LEU A 492 31.29 42.35 66.93
N GLY A 493 31.07 42.66 68.21
CA GLY A 493 30.67 43.99 68.69
C GLY A 493 29.16 44.24 68.79
N ARG A 494 28.32 43.50 68.03
CA ARG A 494 26.85 43.52 68.16
C ARG A 494 26.36 42.41 69.10
N ASP A 495 26.89 41.21 68.91
CA ASP A 495 26.37 39.98 69.52
C ASP A 495 27.22 39.49 70.72
N SER A 496 28.33 40.18 71.04
CA SER A 496 29.22 39.88 72.18
C SER A 496 28.80 40.63 73.44
N LEU A 497 28.91 39.99 74.62
CA LEU A 497 28.59 40.63 75.89
C LEU A 497 29.73 41.57 76.35
N PRO A 498 29.42 42.74 76.92
CA PRO A 498 30.45 43.67 77.39
C PRO A 498 31.19 43.07 78.60
N GLY A 499 32.51 42.87 78.48
CA GLY A 499 33.39 42.36 79.54
C GLY A 499 34.05 41.00 79.29
N GLU A 500 33.70 40.31 78.20
CA GLU A 500 34.32 39.03 77.82
C GLU A 500 35.68 39.20 77.13
N ALA A 501 36.56 38.21 77.29
CA ALA A 501 37.84 38.18 76.59
C ALA A 501 37.61 37.93 75.07
N ILE A 502 37.97 38.92 74.26
CA ILE A 502 37.69 38.93 72.80
C ILE A 502 38.29 37.71 72.09
N VAL A 503 39.44 37.22 72.55
CA VAL A 503 40.12 36.03 71.98
C VAL A 503 39.24 34.78 72.13
N ASP A 504 38.67 34.56 73.30
CA ASP A 504 37.83 33.38 73.59
C ASP A 504 36.49 33.50 72.85
N VAL A 505 35.91 34.71 72.80
CA VAL A 505 34.66 34.99 72.09
C VAL A 505 34.82 34.72 70.59
N VAL A 506 35.90 35.17 69.97
CA VAL A 506 36.17 34.93 68.54
C VAL A 506 36.35 33.42 68.29
N GLU A 507 37.07 32.72 69.14
CA GLU A 507 37.29 31.28 68.98
C GLU A 507 35.99 30.46 69.12
N GLU A 508 35.18 30.76 70.13
CA GLU A 508 33.94 30.05 70.43
C GLU A 508 32.84 30.37 69.40
N SER A 509 32.67 31.64 69.03
CA SER A 509 31.70 32.06 68.02
C SER A 509 32.03 31.55 66.61
N MET A 510 33.32 31.46 66.26
CA MET A 510 33.76 30.81 65.01
C MET A 510 33.47 29.30 65.05
N ARG A 511 33.70 28.63 66.19
CA ARG A 511 33.38 27.20 66.36
C ARG A 511 31.87 26.93 66.28
N ALA A 512 31.06 27.85 66.81
CA ALA A 512 29.61 27.82 66.75
C ALA A 512 29.02 28.21 65.39
N SER A 513 29.86 28.62 64.42
CA SER A 513 29.45 29.06 63.08
C SER A 513 29.66 28.00 62.00
N ARG A 514 28.80 27.98 60.98
CA ARG A 514 28.91 27.07 59.82
C ARG A 514 29.77 27.62 58.69
N ARG A 515 29.77 28.94 58.52
CA ARG A 515 30.51 29.65 57.47
C ARG A 515 31.16 30.91 58.01
N LEU A 516 32.19 31.37 57.31
CA LEU A 516 32.83 32.66 57.56
C LEU A 516 32.52 33.58 56.39
N LEU A 517 31.90 34.73 56.64
CA LEU A 517 31.74 35.81 55.67
C LEU A 517 32.85 36.82 55.91
N LEU A 518 33.80 36.89 54.98
CA LEU A 518 34.85 37.91 55.01
C LEU A 518 34.47 39.03 54.06
N ILE A 519 34.14 40.20 54.63
CA ILE A 519 33.79 41.41 53.89
C ILE A 519 35.03 42.27 53.78
N TYR A 520 35.38 42.68 52.57
CA TYR A 520 36.56 43.52 52.34
C TYR A 520 36.37 44.51 51.19
N THR A 521 37.17 45.57 51.24
CA THR A 521 37.33 46.66 50.26
C THR A 521 38.77 46.71 49.75
N GLY A 522 39.03 47.52 48.73
CA GLY A 522 40.37 47.68 48.16
C GLY A 522 41.41 48.25 49.13
N SER A 523 40.98 48.89 50.22
CA SER A 523 41.83 49.45 51.27
C SER A 523 42.00 48.54 52.50
N THR A 524 41.24 47.45 52.61
CA THR A 524 41.22 46.57 53.79
C THR A 524 42.58 45.95 54.13
N PHE A 525 43.40 45.69 53.11
CA PHE A 525 44.73 45.08 53.27
C PHE A 525 45.88 46.05 52.95
N CYS A 526 45.59 47.34 52.74
CA CYS A 526 46.59 48.35 52.35
C CYS A 526 47.23 49.10 53.52
N SER A 527 46.94 48.74 54.78
CA SER A 527 47.53 49.40 55.94
C SER A 527 48.91 48.80 56.24
N GLY A 528 49.91 49.30 55.53
CA GLY A 528 51.32 48.98 55.73
C GLY A 528 52.15 50.22 55.46
N GLY A 529 52.07 51.21 56.35
CA GLY A 529 52.93 52.40 56.30
C GLY A 529 52.22 53.72 56.59
N HIS A 530 51.94 53.99 57.87
CA HIS A 530 52.45 55.17 58.58
C HIS A 530 51.84 55.22 59.98
N SER A 531 52.73 55.05 60.95
CA SER A 531 52.53 55.28 62.36
C SER A 531 52.25 56.76 62.60
N ASP A 532 51.10 57.10 63.17
CA ASP A 532 50.99 58.27 64.03
C ASP A 532 50.12 57.95 65.24
N SER A 533 50.67 58.34 66.38
CA SER A 533 50.31 57.97 67.75
C SER A 533 48.87 58.33 68.15
N SER A 534 48.03 57.31 68.29
CA SER A 534 46.91 57.32 69.24
C SER A 534 46.88 55.97 69.97
N SER A 535 47.06 56.00 71.28
CA SER A 535 47.33 54.86 72.17
C SER A 535 46.17 53.86 72.36
N SER A 536 45.06 54.03 71.64
CA SER A 536 43.94 53.07 71.58
C SER A 536 43.92 52.25 70.27
N SER A 537 44.74 52.58 69.27
CA SER A 537 44.78 51.88 67.97
C SER A 537 45.58 50.58 67.99
N GLY A 538 46.65 50.49 68.80
CA GLY A 538 47.54 49.32 68.82
C GLY A 538 46.91 48.02 69.33
N VAL A 539 45.98 48.12 70.29
CA VAL A 539 45.27 46.94 70.84
C VAL A 539 44.21 46.43 69.86
N LEU A 540 43.53 47.33 69.15
CA LEU A 540 42.50 47.01 68.17
C LEU A 540 43.09 46.39 66.88
N GLU A 541 44.21 46.93 66.38
CA GLU A 541 44.94 46.35 65.23
C GLU A 541 45.47 44.94 65.55
N ALA A 542 45.96 44.72 66.78
CA ALA A 542 46.39 43.40 67.24
C ALA A 542 45.22 42.39 67.29
N TRP A 543 44.03 42.82 67.74
CA TRP A 543 42.82 41.99 67.74
C TRP A 543 42.32 41.67 66.32
N GLN A 544 42.36 42.64 65.40
CA GLN A 544 42.00 42.41 63.99
C GLN A 544 42.98 41.46 63.29
N SER A 545 44.28 41.58 63.57
CA SER A 545 45.29 40.63 63.06
C SER A 545 45.01 39.22 63.59
N PHE A 546 44.66 39.08 64.87
CA PHE A 546 44.34 37.80 65.49
C PHE A 546 43.06 37.17 64.92
N GLU A 547 41.96 37.92 64.80
CA GLU A 547 40.70 37.45 64.21
C GLU A 547 40.92 36.94 62.77
N ARG A 548 41.67 37.68 61.96
CA ARG A 548 42.02 37.30 60.58
C ARG A 548 42.90 36.04 60.53
N GLN A 549 43.91 35.96 61.38
CA GLN A 549 44.85 34.84 61.38
C GLN A 549 44.18 33.55 61.88
N MET A 550 43.33 33.64 62.90
CA MET A 550 42.52 32.53 63.41
C MET A 550 41.49 32.05 62.38
N ALA A 551 40.76 33.00 61.77
CA ALA A 551 39.81 32.73 60.69
C ALA A 551 40.46 32.00 59.50
N MET A 552 41.64 32.46 59.06
CA MET A 552 42.37 31.86 57.95
C MET A 552 42.96 30.49 58.31
N HIS A 553 43.48 30.33 59.53
CA HIS A 553 44.01 29.05 60.00
C HIS A 553 42.93 27.96 59.98
N ARG A 554 41.74 28.24 60.55
CA ARG A 554 40.63 27.25 60.56
C ARG A 554 40.03 27.01 59.18
N ALA A 555 39.95 28.04 58.34
CA ALA A 555 39.44 27.94 56.98
C ALA A 555 40.31 27.07 56.06
N LEU A 556 41.64 27.23 56.15
CA LEU A 556 42.58 26.64 55.19
C LEU A 556 43.25 25.36 55.68
N LEU A 557 43.49 25.23 56.99
CA LEU A 557 44.24 24.08 57.55
C LEU A 557 43.31 23.04 58.20
N GLU A 558 42.30 23.47 58.96
CA GLU A 558 41.35 22.54 59.60
C GLU A 558 40.20 22.11 58.68
N GLY A 559 39.85 22.93 57.68
CA GLY A 559 38.70 22.69 56.79
C GLY A 559 37.33 22.71 57.49
N SER A 560 37.28 23.16 58.75
CA SER A 560 36.11 23.15 59.63
C SER A 560 35.11 24.28 59.32
N LEU A 561 35.55 25.32 58.60
CA LEU A 561 34.77 26.51 58.23
C LEU A 561 34.92 26.83 56.74
N LYS A 562 33.80 26.90 56.01
CA LYS A 562 33.79 27.35 54.60
C LYS A 562 33.74 28.87 54.53
N VAL A 563 34.72 29.48 53.87
CA VAL A 563 34.85 30.94 53.71
C VAL A 563 34.06 31.43 52.50
N VAL A 564 33.33 32.52 52.66
CA VAL A 564 32.64 33.26 51.60
C VAL A 564 33.24 34.65 51.55
N LEU A 565 33.90 34.96 50.43
CA LEU A 565 34.53 36.26 50.18
C LEU A 565 33.47 37.22 49.61
N VAL A 566 33.32 38.40 50.23
CA VAL A 566 32.38 39.44 49.81
C VAL A 566 33.15 40.72 49.49
N GLU A 567 33.16 41.09 48.20
CA GLU A 567 33.82 42.28 47.68
C GLU A 567 32.81 43.43 47.59
N LEU A 568 33.05 44.52 48.33
CA LEU A 568 32.18 45.69 48.26
C LEU A 568 32.51 46.63 47.09
N GLU A 569 33.78 46.70 46.70
CA GLU A 569 34.30 47.61 45.66
C GLU A 569 35.10 46.87 44.58
N GLU A 570 35.30 47.50 43.42
CA GLU A 570 36.13 46.95 42.34
C GLU A 570 37.60 47.10 42.70
N ILE A 571 38.26 45.98 43.01
CA ILE A 571 39.66 45.96 43.44
C ILE A 571 40.57 46.05 42.22
N SER A 572 41.45 47.05 42.20
CA SER A 572 42.47 47.20 41.17
C SER A 572 43.55 46.11 41.30
N PRO A 573 44.22 45.72 40.19
CA PRO A 573 45.27 44.70 40.23
C PRO A 573 46.46 45.10 41.12
N THR A 574 46.71 46.40 41.31
CA THR A 574 47.73 46.90 42.24
C THR A 574 47.34 46.71 43.71
N GLN A 575 46.06 46.85 44.06
CA GLN A 575 45.54 46.58 45.41
C GLN A 575 45.55 45.09 45.75
N LEU A 576 45.34 44.22 44.74
CA LEU A 576 45.36 42.77 44.93
C LEU A 576 46.73 42.22 45.34
N ALA A 577 47.81 42.92 45.00
CA ALA A 577 49.17 42.53 45.38
C ALA A 577 49.43 42.65 46.90
N PHE A 578 48.66 43.48 47.61
CA PHE A 578 48.75 43.64 49.06
C PHE A 578 47.95 42.58 49.83
N PHE A 579 47.26 41.68 49.13
CA PHE A 579 46.41 40.69 49.79
C PHE A 579 47.26 39.51 50.30
N PRO A 580 46.92 38.94 51.48
CA PRO A 580 47.55 37.72 51.95
C PRO A 580 47.40 36.58 50.93
N GLU A 581 48.46 35.76 50.78
CA GLU A 581 48.52 34.65 49.82
C GLU A 581 47.36 33.66 49.99
N SER A 582 46.94 33.44 51.24
CA SER A 582 45.76 32.65 51.62
C SER A 582 44.47 33.16 50.98
N VAL A 583 44.20 34.47 51.04
CA VAL A 583 42.99 35.09 50.49
C VAL A 583 43.02 35.07 48.96
N ARG A 584 44.18 35.34 48.36
CA ARG A 584 44.36 35.30 46.91
C ARG A 584 44.13 33.88 46.36
N HIS A 585 44.69 32.87 47.01
CA HIS A 585 44.48 31.48 46.63
C HIS A 585 43.00 31.07 46.72
N ILE A 586 42.32 31.46 47.80
CA ILE A 586 40.88 31.23 47.95
C ILE A 586 40.10 31.93 46.83
N ARG A 587 40.39 33.20 46.55
CA ARG A 587 39.73 34.00 45.50
C ARG A 587 39.85 33.37 44.12
N GLU A 588 41.03 32.85 43.77
CA GLU A 588 41.29 32.17 42.49
C GLU A 588 40.53 30.83 42.38
N ARG A 589 40.40 30.08 43.49
CA ARG A 589 39.73 28.77 43.54
C ARG A 589 38.21 28.85 43.50
N GLN A 590 37.60 29.69 44.34
CA GLN A 590 36.15 29.68 44.57
C GLN A 590 35.40 30.91 44.04
N GLY A 591 36.14 31.94 43.64
CA GLY A 591 35.60 33.26 43.30
C GLY A 591 35.22 34.10 44.53
N ALA A 592 34.87 35.36 44.29
CA ALA A 592 34.35 36.26 45.32
C ALA A 592 32.99 36.83 44.90
N VAL A 593 32.11 37.05 45.87
CA VAL A 593 30.77 37.60 45.64
C VAL A 593 30.88 39.12 45.59
N CYS A 594 30.75 39.71 44.40
CA CYS A 594 30.98 41.13 44.18
C CYS A 594 29.70 41.96 44.28
N TRP A 595 29.61 42.86 45.27
CA TRP A 595 28.51 43.80 45.44
C TRP A 595 28.41 44.81 44.29
N TRP A 596 29.54 45.37 43.86
CA TRP A 596 29.64 46.37 42.80
C TRP A 596 29.12 45.88 41.43
N LYS A 597 29.09 44.58 41.16
CA LYS A 597 28.53 44.04 39.89
C LYS A 597 27.03 44.32 39.76
N SER A 598 26.32 44.48 40.86
CA SER A 598 24.88 44.78 40.87
C SER A 598 24.56 46.25 40.52
N SER A 599 25.50 47.18 40.73
CA SER A 599 25.30 48.60 40.42
C SER A 599 25.45 48.89 38.92
N ARG A 600 26.30 48.14 38.19
CA ARG A 600 26.45 48.23 36.72
C ARG A 600 25.19 47.82 35.96
N THR A 601 24.39 46.88 36.46
CA THR A 601 23.21 46.33 35.75
C THR A 601 22.03 47.32 35.63
N ARG A 602 22.03 48.44 36.39
CA ARG A 602 21.05 49.53 36.21
C ARG A 602 21.43 50.51 35.09
N ARG A 603 22.71 50.68 34.75
CA ARG A 603 23.15 51.60 33.67
C ARG A 603 22.93 51.04 32.26
N THR A 604 22.86 49.72 32.10
CA THR A 604 22.70 49.06 30.78
C THR A 604 21.28 48.56 30.48
N ARG A 605 20.28 48.95 31.29
CA ARG A 605 18.84 48.64 31.04
C ARG A 605 18.07 49.75 30.29
N GLY A 606 18.77 50.75 29.75
CA GLY A 606 18.23 51.73 28.82
C GLY A 606 18.97 51.67 27.50
N LEU A 607 18.92 50.53 26.80
CA LEU A 607 19.17 50.34 25.36
C LEU A 607 19.06 48.83 25.08
N ARG A 608 18.00 48.41 24.40
CA ARG A 608 17.92 47.08 23.82
C ARG A 608 17.41 47.18 22.39
N CYS A 609 18.08 46.39 21.54
CA CYS A 609 17.82 46.00 20.16
C CYS A 609 18.34 46.90 19.05
N GLY A 610 19.28 46.32 18.29
CA GLY A 610 19.82 46.82 17.03
C GLY A 610 21.19 46.22 16.73
N ARG A 611 21.25 44.96 16.27
CA ARG A 611 22.30 44.54 15.31
C ARG A 611 21.75 45.00 13.95
N TRP A 612 22.49 45.63 13.05
CA TRP A 612 23.50 45.09 12.14
C TRP A 612 24.33 46.23 11.53
N GLY A 613 25.60 45.95 11.25
CA GLY A 613 26.28 46.25 9.98
C GLY A 613 26.48 47.69 9.47
N GLU A 614 27.75 48.08 9.46
CA GLU A 614 28.47 48.90 8.46
C GLU A 614 28.29 50.43 8.34
N GLU A 615 29.48 51.00 8.13
CA GLU A 615 30.01 52.35 7.91
C GLU A 615 29.09 53.48 7.41
N GLY A 616 29.33 54.69 7.93
CA GLY A 616 28.80 55.94 7.40
C GLY A 616 29.09 57.14 8.30
N GLU A 617 29.90 58.05 7.79
CA GLU A 617 30.45 59.27 8.39
C GLU A 617 29.44 60.37 8.80
N VAL A 618 29.86 61.16 9.81
CA VAL A 618 29.70 62.64 9.95
C VAL A 618 28.51 63.27 10.74
N LYS A 619 28.96 64.18 11.64
CA LYS A 619 28.36 65.42 12.21
C LYS A 619 27.50 65.39 13.49
N GLU A 620 28.23 65.61 14.59
CA GLU A 620 28.05 66.65 15.63
C GLU A 620 26.80 67.56 15.54
N LYS A 621 25.95 67.51 16.58
CA LYS A 621 25.30 68.71 17.14
C LYS A 621 25.25 68.66 18.67
N ARG A 622 25.74 69.75 19.24
CA ARG A 622 25.79 70.15 20.65
C ARG A 622 24.41 70.59 21.17
N GLY A 623 24.15 70.28 22.43
CA GLY A 623 23.11 70.84 23.31
C GLY A 623 22.72 69.79 24.36
N GLU A 624 22.47 70.05 25.64
CA GLU A 624 22.76 71.16 26.53
C GLU A 624 22.63 70.58 27.96
N LEU A 625 23.17 71.30 28.94
CA LEU A 625 23.45 70.87 30.31
C LEU A 625 22.18 70.62 31.14
N ALA A 626 22.05 69.43 31.76
CA ALA A 626 21.19 69.23 32.94
C ALA A 626 21.85 68.26 33.92
N SER A 627 22.19 68.81 35.08
CA SER A 627 22.78 68.16 36.27
C SER A 627 21.90 67.06 36.87
N PRO A 628 22.46 65.94 37.39
CA PRO A 628 21.68 64.92 38.08
C PRO A 628 21.58 65.22 39.59
N SER A 629 20.36 65.34 40.10
CA SER A 629 20.05 65.35 41.52
C SER A 629 20.23 63.95 42.13
N LEU A 630 20.98 63.87 43.24
CA LEU A 630 21.10 62.68 44.08
C LEU A 630 19.73 62.30 44.69
N SER A 631 19.25 61.10 44.37
CA SER A 631 18.23 60.41 45.16
C SER A 631 18.60 58.94 45.33
N SER A 632 18.53 58.47 46.56
CA SER A 632 18.97 57.18 47.11
C SER A 632 18.41 55.94 46.38
N PRO A 633 19.22 54.88 46.16
CA PRO A 633 18.78 53.68 45.47
C PRO A 633 17.97 52.75 46.39
N SER A 634 16.72 52.50 46.03
CA SER A 634 15.85 51.50 46.66
C SER A 634 16.43 50.07 46.59
N LEU A 635 16.57 49.45 47.77
CA LEU A 635 17.00 48.06 48.02
C LEU A 635 15.93 47.04 47.61
N SER A 636 15.81 46.77 46.30
CA SER A 636 14.99 45.67 45.78
C SER A 636 15.70 44.32 45.97
N SER A 637 15.00 43.38 46.62
CA SER A 637 15.46 42.06 47.08
C SER A 637 15.97 41.05 46.02
N SER A 638 16.13 41.47 44.76
CA SER A 638 16.37 40.57 43.62
C SER A 638 17.65 40.89 42.83
N SER A 639 18.67 41.48 43.46
CA SER A 639 19.97 41.60 42.80
C SER A 639 20.66 40.23 42.73
N HIS A 640 21.37 39.95 41.61
CA HIS A 640 22.19 38.75 41.40
C HIS A 640 23.08 38.45 42.60
N PHE A 641 23.64 39.50 43.21
CA PHE A 641 24.44 39.45 44.43
C PHE A 641 23.80 38.64 45.56
N TRP A 642 22.54 38.92 45.94
CA TRP A 642 21.90 38.21 47.06
C TRP A 642 21.55 36.75 46.72
N LYS A 643 21.36 36.42 45.43
CA LYS A 643 21.16 35.05 44.98
C LYS A 643 22.48 34.27 45.02
N GLU A 644 23.55 34.88 44.55
CA GLU A 644 24.91 34.34 44.57
C GLU A 644 25.41 34.15 46.01
N LEU A 645 25.21 35.14 46.89
CA LEU A 645 25.55 35.02 48.31
C LEU A 645 24.80 33.85 48.98
N ARG A 646 23.50 33.68 48.68
CA ARG A 646 22.70 32.55 49.18
C ARG A 646 23.10 31.20 48.59
N TYR A 647 23.60 31.15 47.36
CA TYR A 647 24.12 29.93 46.77
C TYR A 647 25.27 29.34 47.63
N TYR A 648 26.11 30.22 48.16
CA TYR A 648 27.23 29.90 49.06
C TYR A 648 26.85 29.77 50.54
N MET A 649 25.63 30.11 50.96
CA MET A 649 25.15 29.94 52.34
C MET A 649 24.75 28.50 52.67
N PRO A 650 24.63 28.09 53.96
CA PRO A 650 24.17 26.75 54.29
C PRO A 650 22.69 26.59 53.90
N VAL A 651 22.28 25.36 53.59
CA VAL A 651 20.87 25.04 53.33
C VAL A 651 20.17 24.89 54.67
N ARG A 652 19.09 25.64 54.88
CA ARG A 652 18.28 25.55 56.10
C ARG A 652 17.05 24.69 55.82
N GLY A 653 16.86 23.64 56.61
CA GLY A 653 15.57 22.96 56.69
C GLY A 653 14.57 23.85 57.45
N LYS A 654 13.29 23.79 57.06
CA LYS A 654 12.29 24.86 57.28
C LYS A 654 12.13 25.32 58.75
N ARG A 655 12.03 26.64 58.95
CA ARG A 655 10.93 27.28 59.70
C ARG A 655 10.21 28.31 58.82
N THR A 656 8.90 28.12 58.70
CA THR A 656 7.81 29.05 58.30
C THR A 656 7.93 29.93 57.04
N ARG A 657 6.92 29.79 56.15
CA ARG A 657 6.68 30.57 54.92
C ARG A 657 6.68 32.09 55.19
N CYS A 658 7.38 32.84 54.35
CA CYS A 658 7.10 34.26 54.11
C CYS A 658 6.21 34.38 52.87
N PRO A 659 5.17 35.24 52.85
CA PRO A 659 4.26 35.36 51.72
C PRO A 659 4.96 36.09 50.57
N GLU A 660 5.20 35.38 49.48
CA GLU A 660 5.66 36.00 48.23
C GLU A 660 4.40 36.49 47.49
N LYS A 661 4.29 37.81 47.38
CA LYS A 661 3.19 38.49 46.68
C LYS A 661 3.31 38.12 45.19
N ASN A 662 2.54 37.12 44.77
CA ASN A 662 2.35 36.81 43.35
C ASN A 662 1.63 37.97 42.68
N SER A 663 2.37 38.89 42.05
CA SER A 663 1.84 39.66 40.93
C SER A 663 1.89 38.74 39.70
N LEU A 664 0.90 37.85 39.61
CA LEU A 664 0.53 37.23 38.33
C LEU A 664 -0.14 38.33 37.50
N LEU A 665 0.54 38.74 36.43
CA LEU A 665 -0.11 39.45 35.33
C LEU A 665 -1.16 38.52 34.73
N ILE A 666 -2.40 38.95 34.83
CA ILE A 666 -3.54 38.48 34.07
C ILE A 666 -3.47 39.14 32.69
N ILE A 667 -3.85 38.36 31.67
CA ILE A 667 -3.93 38.59 30.22
C ILE A 667 -2.64 38.29 29.44
#